data_AF-A0A9W8Y8F2-F1
#
_entry.id   AF-A0A9W8Y8F2-F1
#
_cell.length_a   1.000
_cell.length_b   1.000
_cell.length_c   1.000
_cell.angle_alpha   90.00
_cell.angle_beta   90.00
_cell.angle_gamma   90.00
#
_symmetry.space_group_name_H-M   'P 1'
#
loop_
_entity.id
_entity.type
_entity.pdbx_description
1 polymer ?
#
loop_
_entity_poly.entity_id
_entity_poly.type
_entity_poly.pdbx_seq_one_letter_code
_entity_poly.pdbx_strand_id
1 'polypeptide(L)'
;MAPLIKATWGADPLEYVGGFRNLSYDPKATFRSSLPTNGTATWNLTKAVQSSSPTSANASLSISYSNVDWDFLKTVYGWAAVQYQAWARGELIVGGNSTQPVILHTDSILEYWINGTHYFGGDYYSFQKAPLVIHLRPGTHKIDLRLVRDVRAFGGIGEPTIDVVLDVQQVSGTLELAKPGILMSDIVDGRLATGIGSVSLRNSGVSPIEIVVSQELNHVSIYRPHKITFLHPGGMVSYAMLRAPAKNATCQVGQKMLPILLALHGAGLEADSTMVTSALDPVSNLCAWVLFPTGVTPWSGDDWHNWGFADVEAAINTIPTWIQNVGWNGYGVDIERWIVSGHSNGGQATWYTLTHRPDFVLAAAPVSGYASIQKYVPYELWQPADPRRIAVASASLNSYRHEMLMANVRGIPIQQQHGELDDNVPAYNSRFLSQQLYLSGTNSSYNEVKSQNHWWDTVMTTPELVDFYYKQTSNPDVLPRSLDEFSIVIGDPGDMGSKGGIKVTYLKDPGQYGRVDVKGHTIKTSNVLSLEFNPVLWNETVTVNGQALNLKAAASASRSWFSVYTSGNTWSIGNLQIENSTPQRHQRQLGSMTAILRTQGPFIIRHPGSDNTSHLALQISRNLHQYFQADTDISSSYTTPTNATGNVITLAIGSSLEDLQPDFSIRVFESGVSIRDHQGQTQKYGDEARGAAFLRPLKGGRLDLVLWGADYEGLGQAARIVPMLTGVGQPDFVVLGESAKWRGIEGALAIGFFDSSWEVTASSVVESG
;
A
#
# COMPACT_ATOMS: atom_id res chain seq x y z
N MET A 1 -1.70 24.69 -17.97
CA MET A 1 -1.74 25.75 -16.94
C MET A 1 -0.59 25.52 -15.98
N ALA A 2 0.09 26.58 -15.54
CA ALA A 2 1.33 26.53 -14.75
C ALA A 2 1.23 25.76 -13.42
N PRO A 3 2.38 25.37 -12.82
CA PRO A 3 2.41 24.37 -11.76
C PRO A 3 1.85 24.96 -10.46
N LEU A 4 1.13 24.12 -9.73
CA LEU A 4 0.59 24.36 -8.40
C LEU A 4 1.22 23.37 -7.43
N ILE A 5 1.27 23.71 -6.14
CA ILE A 5 1.74 22.78 -5.10
C ILE A 5 0.99 21.44 -5.19
N LYS A 6 1.73 20.32 -5.13
CA LYS A 6 1.13 18.98 -4.99
C LYS A 6 0.28 18.93 -3.72
N ALA A 7 -0.92 18.40 -3.85
CA ALA A 7 -1.88 18.39 -2.78
C ALA A 7 -2.39 16.98 -2.49
N THR A 8 -2.61 16.71 -1.21
CA THR A 8 -3.16 15.45 -0.71
C THR A 8 -4.67 15.40 -0.85
N TRP A 9 -5.21 14.18 -0.82
CA TRP A 9 -6.66 13.89 -0.87
C TRP A 9 -7.38 14.57 -2.04
N GLY A 10 -6.66 14.77 -3.15
CA GLY A 10 -7.20 15.36 -4.37
C GLY A 10 -7.42 16.86 -4.34
N ALA A 11 -6.86 17.61 -3.38
CA ALA A 11 -7.06 19.07 -3.34
C ALA A 11 -6.47 19.81 -4.55
N ASP A 12 -7.23 20.68 -5.18
CA ASP A 12 -6.83 21.52 -6.31
C ASP A 12 -7.09 22.99 -5.97
N PRO A 13 -6.05 23.85 -5.91
CA PRO A 13 -6.22 25.28 -5.69
C PRO A 13 -7.18 25.97 -6.68
N LEU A 14 -7.38 25.42 -7.88
CA LEU A 14 -8.34 25.99 -8.84
C LEU A 14 -9.80 25.78 -8.43
N GLU A 15 -10.10 24.83 -7.54
CA GLU A 15 -11.45 24.64 -7.01
C GLU A 15 -11.94 25.88 -6.23
N TYR A 16 -11.01 26.67 -5.66
CA TYR A 16 -11.35 27.95 -5.03
C TYR A 16 -12.00 28.96 -5.99
N VAL A 17 -11.68 28.87 -7.30
CA VAL A 17 -12.27 29.71 -8.36
C VAL A 17 -13.29 28.95 -9.22
N GLY A 18 -13.83 27.85 -8.69
CA GLY A 18 -14.86 27.04 -9.37
C GLY A 18 -14.31 25.90 -10.23
N GLY A 19 -13.03 25.57 -10.13
CA GLY A 19 -12.40 24.41 -10.76
C GLY A 19 -11.99 24.62 -12.21
N PHE A 20 -10.97 23.89 -12.66
CA PHE A 20 -10.41 24.03 -14.03
C PHE A 20 -11.45 23.85 -15.15
N ARG A 21 -12.46 23.02 -14.90
CA ARG A 21 -13.55 22.71 -15.83
C ARG A 21 -14.37 23.93 -16.25
N ASN A 22 -14.54 24.88 -15.34
CA ASN A 22 -15.33 26.09 -15.56
C ASN A 22 -14.50 27.22 -16.18
N LEU A 23 -13.18 27.06 -16.26
CA LEU A 23 -12.30 28.02 -16.90
C LEU A 23 -12.34 27.85 -18.41
N SER A 24 -12.29 28.97 -19.15
CA SER A 24 -12.01 28.98 -20.59
C SER A 24 -10.57 29.37 -20.84
N TYR A 25 -10.00 28.95 -21.97
CA TYR A 25 -8.67 29.42 -22.36
C TYR A 25 -8.72 30.94 -22.57
N ASP A 26 -7.97 31.66 -21.74
CA ASP A 26 -7.75 33.09 -21.87
C ASP A 26 -6.25 33.33 -21.64
N PRO A 27 -5.49 33.77 -22.66
CA PRO A 27 -4.06 34.01 -22.54
C PRO A 27 -3.71 35.12 -21.54
N LYS A 28 -4.70 35.94 -21.11
CA LYS A 28 -4.53 36.98 -20.11
C LYS A 28 -4.93 36.55 -18.70
N ALA A 29 -5.57 35.37 -18.54
CA ALA A 29 -5.97 34.89 -17.24
C ALA A 29 -4.73 34.51 -16.40
N THR A 30 -4.78 34.91 -15.13
CA THR A 30 -3.72 34.69 -14.14
C THR A 30 -4.29 33.98 -12.93
N PHE A 31 -3.53 33.04 -12.38
CA PHE A 31 -3.90 32.23 -11.23
C PHE A 31 -2.79 32.33 -10.19
N ARG A 32 -3.12 32.33 -8.90
CA ARG A 32 -2.11 32.40 -7.84
C ARG A 32 -1.37 31.08 -7.75
N SER A 33 -0.04 31.12 -7.73
CA SER A 33 0.81 29.94 -7.50
C SER A 33 2.09 30.35 -6.79
N SER A 34 2.60 29.51 -5.90
CA SER A 34 3.85 29.76 -5.17
C SER A 34 5.11 29.32 -5.93
N LEU A 35 4.97 28.60 -7.05
CA LEU A 35 6.12 28.04 -7.78
C LEU A 35 6.69 29.01 -8.83
N PRO A 36 5.90 29.58 -9.76
CA PRO A 36 6.44 30.47 -10.79
C PRO A 36 6.93 31.80 -10.23
N THR A 37 7.90 32.39 -10.93
CA THR A 37 8.29 33.79 -10.77
C THR A 37 7.05 34.71 -10.79
N ASN A 38 7.04 35.74 -9.95
CA ASN A 38 5.90 36.65 -9.70
C ASN A 38 4.65 35.98 -9.07
N GLY A 39 4.77 34.76 -8.56
CA GLY A 39 3.70 34.11 -7.79
C GLY A 39 2.42 33.85 -8.61
N THR A 40 2.57 33.70 -9.93
CA THR A 40 1.44 33.67 -10.87
C THR A 40 1.61 32.59 -11.93
N ALA A 41 0.60 31.74 -12.06
CA ALA A 41 0.43 30.77 -13.12
C ALA A 41 -0.45 31.32 -14.24
N THR A 42 -0.15 30.98 -15.49
CA THR A 42 -0.93 31.36 -16.67
C THR A 42 -1.21 30.14 -17.55
N TRP A 43 -2.03 30.35 -18.59
CA TRP A 43 -2.14 29.40 -19.68
C TRP A 43 -0.87 29.41 -20.54
N ASN A 44 -0.45 28.23 -20.98
CA ASN A 44 0.60 28.06 -21.97
C ASN A 44 0.09 27.07 -23.03
N LEU A 45 0.48 27.28 -24.29
CA LEU A 45 0.20 26.37 -25.39
C LEU A 45 1.36 25.40 -25.53
N THR A 46 1.11 24.12 -25.23
CA THR A 46 2.08 23.04 -25.41
C THR A 46 1.63 22.18 -26.59
N LYS A 47 2.57 21.86 -27.50
CA LYS A 47 2.30 20.92 -28.61
C LYS A 47 2.63 19.51 -28.14
N ALA A 48 1.65 18.62 -28.21
CA ALA A 48 1.88 17.19 -28.02
C ALA A 48 2.60 16.60 -29.24
N VAL A 49 3.46 15.60 -29.02
CA VAL A 49 3.91 14.72 -30.09
C VAL A 49 2.75 13.77 -30.39
N GLN A 50 2.19 13.87 -31.59
CA GLN A 50 1.00 13.13 -31.97
C GLN A 50 1.34 12.13 -33.08
N SER A 51 0.75 10.96 -32.98
CA SER A 51 0.69 10.00 -34.09
C SER A 51 -0.73 9.46 -34.20
N SER A 52 -1.17 9.15 -35.41
CA SER A 52 -2.50 8.56 -35.61
C SER A 52 -2.48 7.60 -36.78
N SER A 53 -3.35 6.61 -36.68
CA SER A 53 -3.69 5.64 -37.70
C SER A 53 -5.23 5.61 -37.84
N PRO A 54 -5.79 4.88 -38.82
CA PRO A 54 -7.23 4.74 -38.93
C PRO A 54 -7.92 4.17 -37.67
N THR A 55 -7.20 3.41 -36.84
CA THR A 55 -7.75 2.67 -35.69
C THR A 55 -7.08 3.05 -34.37
N SER A 56 -6.15 4.01 -34.34
CA SER A 56 -5.49 4.43 -33.12
C SER A 56 -4.99 5.87 -33.20
N ALA A 57 -4.87 6.52 -32.06
CA ALA A 57 -4.25 7.83 -31.94
C ALA A 57 -3.47 7.91 -30.63
N ASN A 58 -2.31 8.53 -30.67
CA ASN A 58 -1.43 8.72 -29.54
C ASN A 58 -1.05 10.19 -29.42
N ALA A 59 -1.02 10.70 -28.19
CA ALA A 59 -0.53 12.02 -27.86
C ALA A 59 0.38 11.96 -26.63
N SER A 60 1.66 12.22 -26.84
CA SER A 60 2.66 12.34 -25.76
C SER A 60 2.91 13.82 -25.45
N LEU A 61 2.79 14.18 -24.17
CA LEU A 61 3.04 15.52 -23.68
C LEU A 61 4.19 15.48 -22.68
N SER A 62 5.19 16.33 -22.89
CA SER A 62 6.21 16.66 -21.90
C SER A 62 6.01 18.10 -21.46
N ILE A 63 5.73 18.31 -20.18
CA ILE A 63 5.40 19.61 -19.63
C ILE A 63 6.50 20.05 -18.68
N SER A 64 7.14 21.16 -19.01
CA SER A 64 8.14 21.83 -18.20
C SER A 64 7.78 23.30 -17.97
N TYR A 65 8.41 23.90 -16.97
CA TYR A 65 8.19 25.29 -16.59
C TYR A 65 9.53 26.01 -16.42
N SER A 66 9.92 26.76 -17.45
CA SER A 66 11.15 27.56 -17.46
C SER A 66 11.08 28.82 -16.59
N ASN A 67 9.88 29.22 -16.16
CA ASN A 67 9.64 30.36 -15.29
C ASN A 67 9.63 30.02 -13.80
N VAL A 68 10.07 28.81 -13.43
CA VAL A 68 10.30 28.34 -12.06
C VAL A 68 11.79 28.08 -11.88
N ASP A 69 12.38 28.62 -10.81
CA ASP A 69 13.78 28.34 -10.46
C ASP A 69 13.87 27.02 -9.68
N TRP A 70 13.79 25.91 -10.42
CA TRP A 70 13.80 24.58 -9.83
C TRP A 70 15.09 24.27 -9.08
N ASP A 71 16.24 24.79 -9.54
CA ASP A 71 17.53 24.53 -8.93
C ASP A 71 17.67 25.23 -7.57
N PHE A 72 17.22 26.48 -7.47
CA PHE A 72 17.15 27.16 -6.18
C PHE A 72 16.16 26.46 -5.24
N LEU A 73 14.96 26.11 -5.70
CA LEU A 73 13.96 25.44 -4.86
C LEU A 73 14.45 24.07 -4.37
N LYS A 74 15.13 23.28 -5.22
CA LYS A 74 15.77 22.01 -4.82
C LYS A 74 16.85 22.22 -3.76
N THR A 75 17.60 23.33 -3.82
CA THR A 75 18.62 23.65 -2.82
C THR A 75 18.02 23.88 -1.42
N VAL A 76 16.82 24.49 -1.36
CA VAL A 76 16.15 24.81 -0.09
C VAL A 76 15.27 23.66 0.43
N TYR A 77 14.47 23.06 -0.46
CA TYR A 77 13.41 22.11 -0.09
C TYR A 77 13.68 20.67 -0.56
N GLY A 78 14.83 20.41 -1.21
CA GLY A 78 15.13 19.11 -1.78
C GLY A 78 14.08 18.67 -2.80
N TRP A 79 13.76 17.37 -2.80
CA TRP A 79 12.78 16.79 -3.72
C TRP A 79 11.32 17.19 -3.47
N ALA A 80 11.00 17.78 -2.33
CA ALA A 80 9.67 18.36 -2.14
C ALA A 80 9.40 19.46 -3.17
N ALA A 81 10.44 20.21 -3.58
CA ALA A 81 10.36 21.29 -4.57
C ALA A 81 9.79 20.86 -5.92
N VAL A 82 10.08 19.63 -6.35
CA VAL A 82 9.71 19.12 -7.67
C VAL A 82 8.43 18.27 -7.63
N GLN A 83 7.69 18.33 -6.53
CA GLN A 83 6.35 17.76 -6.41
C GLN A 83 5.30 18.83 -6.67
N TYR A 84 4.65 18.78 -7.83
CA TYR A 84 3.67 19.77 -8.23
C TYR A 84 2.53 19.14 -9.05
N GLN A 85 1.43 19.87 -9.19
CA GLN A 85 0.33 19.51 -10.08
C GLN A 85 0.14 20.56 -11.17
N ALA A 86 -0.45 20.16 -12.29
CA ALA A 86 -0.74 21.03 -13.42
C ALA A 86 -2.04 20.58 -14.10
N TRP A 87 -2.52 21.39 -15.03
CA TRP A 87 -3.68 21.05 -15.85
C TRP A 87 -3.39 21.22 -17.34
N ALA A 88 -3.92 20.30 -18.14
CA ALA A 88 -3.94 20.41 -19.59
C ALA A 88 -5.36 20.26 -20.11
N ARG A 89 -5.68 20.97 -21.21
CA ARG A 89 -6.93 20.82 -21.95
C ARG A 89 -6.59 20.53 -23.41
N GLY A 90 -7.23 19.51 -23.96
CA GLY A 90 -7.11 19.13 -25.35
C GLY A 90 -8.43 18.65 -25.91
N GLU A 91 -8.36 18.13 -27.13
CA GLU A 91 -9.50 17.60 -27.87
C GLU A 91 -9.15 16.23 -28.44
N LEU A 92 -10.10 15.30 -28.35
CA LEU A 92 -10.09 14.03 -29.06
C LEU A 92 -11.13 14.09 -30.17
N ILE A 93 -10.70 13.95 -31.41
CA ILE A 93 -11.57 14.02 -32.58
C ILE A 93 -11.86 12.59 -33.03
N VAL A 94 -13.13 12.21 -32.95
CA VAL A 94 -13.62 10.89 -33.38
C VAL A 94 -14.27 11.05 -34.75
N GLY A 95 -13.68 10.40 -35.75
CA GLY A 95 -14.19 10.40 -37.13
C GLY A 95 -15.31 9.38 -37.36
N GLY A 96 -15.72 9.24 -38.62
CA GLY A 96 -16.74 8.27 -39.04
C GLY A 96 -18.19 8.71 -38.79
N ASN A 97 -19.14 7.78 -38.92
CA ASN A 97 -20.58 8.07 -38.90
C ASN A 97 -21.34 7.39 -37.74
N SER A 98 -20.66 6.62 -36.90
CA SER A 98 -21.26 5.86 -35.80
C SER A 98 -20.42 5.99 -34.53
N THR A 99 -21.04 5.75 -33.38
CA THR A 99 -20.33 5.63 -32.10
C THR A 99 -19.25 4.56 -32.21
N GLN A 100 -18.03 4.88 -31.77
CA GLN A 100 -16.90 3.98 -31.77
C GLN A 100 -16.56 3.58 -30.33
N PRO A 101 -16.46 2.29 -30.01
CA PRO A 101 -15.85 1.84 -28.77
C PRO A 101 -14.33 2.00 -28.90
N VAL A 102 -13.73 2.67 -27.92
CA VAL A 102 -12.29 2.89 -27.87
C VAL A 102 -11.76 2.50 -26.49
N ILE A 103 -10.53 1.98 -26.46
CA ILE A 103 -9.73 1.88 -25.25
C ILE A 103 -8.99 3.20 -25.09
N LEU A 104 -8.95 3.73 -23.88
CA LEU A 104 -8.13 4.86 -23.50
C LEU A 104 -7.11 4.42 -22.44
N HIS A 105 -5.83 4.46 -22.82
CA HIS A 105 -4.70 4.38 -21.90
C HIS A 105 -4.27 5.79 -21.48
N THR A 106 -3.97 5.95 -20.20
CA THR A 106 -3.70 7.25 -19.57
C THR A 106 -2.43 7.20 -18.72
N ASP A 107 -1.32 6.89 -19.38
CA ASP A 107 -0.03 6.66 -18.76
C ASP A 107 0.45 7.92 -18.03
N SER A 108 0.81 7.73 -16.76
CA SER A 108 1.22 8.77 -15.82
C SER A 108 0.15 9.84 -15.54
N ILE A 109 -1.14 9.52 -15.75
CA ILE A 109 -2.27 10.45 -15.50
C ILE A 109 -3.15 9.90 -14.38
N LEU A 110 -3.32 10.69 -13.32
CA LEU A 110 -4.11 10.29 -12.15
C LEU A 110 -5.60 10.64 -12.26
N GLU A 111 -5.97 11.79 -12.84
CA GLU A 111 -7.37 12.17 -13.02
C GLU A 111 -7.59 12.91 -14.34
N TYR A 112 -8.75 12.69 -14.95
CA TYR A 112 -9.13 13.35 -16.21
C TYR A 112 -10.64 13.42 -16.39
N TRP A 113 -11.06 14.27 -17.33
CA TRP A 113 -12.45 14.45 -17.71
C TRP A 113 -12.61 14.34 -19.21
N ILE A 114 -13.67 13.68 -19.65
CA ILE A 114 -14.08 13.63 -21.06
C ILE A 114 -15.48 14.20 -21.14
N ASN A 115 -15.64 15.30 -21.86
CA ASN A 115 -16.91 16.05 -21.94
C ASN A 115 -17.54 16.37 -20.56
N GLY A 116 -16.70 16.62 -19.55
CA GLY A 116 -17.14 16.92 -18.19
C GLY A 116 -17.44 15.69 -17.31
N THR A 117 -17.40 14.48 -17.87
CA THR A 117 -17.48 13.23 -17.08
C THR A 117 -16.13 12.97 -16.43
N HIS A 118 -16.10 12.87 -15.10
CA HIS A 118 -14.88 12.68 -14.31
C HIS A 118 -14.47 11.21 -14.23
N TYR A 119 -13.16 10.98 -14.37
CA TYR A 119 -12.48 9.71 -14.12
C TYR A 119 -11.30 9.95 -13.17
N PHE A 120 -11.26 9.26 -12.03
CA PHE A 120 -10.19 9.37 -11.03
C PHE A 120 -9.43 8.06 -10.84
N GLY A 121 -8.21 8.18 -10.35
CA GLY A 121 -7.32 7.06 -10.06
C GLY A 121 -6.79 6.36 -11.32
N GLY A 122 -6.57 7.10 -12.42
CA GLY A 122 -6.14 6.67 -13.75
C GLY A 122 -4.98 5.67 -13.83
N ASP A 123 -3.97 5.90 -14.66
CA ASP A 123 -2.83 4.97 -14.75
C ASP A 123 -1.53 5.67 -14.37
N TYR A 124 -1.43 5.98 -13.08
CA TYR A 124 -0.34 6.81 -12.57
C TYR A 124 1.04 6.17 -12.71
N TYR A 125 1.10 4.84 -12.72
CA TYR A 125 2.34 4.07 -12.83
C TYR A 125 2.49 3.36 -14.18
N SER A 126 1.60 3.66 -15.13
CA SER A 126 1.62 3.15 -16.51
C SER A 126 1.62 1.62 -16.60
N PHE A 127 0.81 0.94 -15.77
CA PHE A 127 0.72 -0.54 -15.83
C PHE A 127 -0.05 -1.03 -17.04
N GLN A 128 -0.94 -0.20 -17.58
CA GLN A 128 -1.88 -0.50 -18.65
C GLN A 128 -2.78 -1.72 -18.40
N LYS A 129 -3.01 -2.08 -17.12
CA LYS A 129 -3.77 -3.27 -16.71
C LYS A 129 -5.28 -3.09 -16.84
N ALA A 130 -5.80 -1.91 -16.50
CA ALA A 130 -7.24 -1.64 -16.49
C ALA A 130 -7.58 -0.37 -17.30
N PRO A 131 -7.31 -0.33 -18.61
CA PRO A 131 -7.64 0.85 -19.41
C PRO A 131 -9.16 1.00 -19.56
N LEU A 132 -9.64 2.24 -19.72
CA LEU A 132 -11.08 2.48 -19.87
C LEU A 132 -11.55 2.10 -21.26
N VAL A 133 -12.73 1.49 -21.33
CA VAL A 133 -13.48 1.33 -22.59
C VAL A 133 -14.55 2.41 -22.64
N ILE A 134 -14.48 3.29 -23.64
CA ILE A 134 -15.35 4.45 -23.79
C ILE A 134 -16.05 4.40 -25.15
N HIS A 135 -17.33 4.77 -25.17
CA HIS A 135 -18.13 4.81 -26.39
C HIS A 135 -18.28 6.27 -26.84
N LEU A 136 -17.52 6.67 -27.84
CA LEU A 136 -17.47 8.05 -28.32
C LEU A 136 -18.23 8.22 -29.63
N ARG A 137 -19.11 9.21 -29.70
CA ARG A 137 -19.85 9.56 -30.92
C ARG A 137 -18.91 10.29 -31.90
N PRO A 138 -19.20 10.33 -33.21
CA PRO A 138 -18.45 11.18 -34.11
C PRO A 138 -18.49 12.65 -33.68
N GLY A 139 -17.35 13.32 -33.73
CA GLY A 139 -17.20 14.73 -33.36
C GLY A 139 -16.01 15.01 -32.45
N THR A 140 -15.97 16.22 -31.91
CA THR A 140 -14.91 16.70 -31.02
C THR A 140 -15.30 16.47 -29.57
N HIS A 141 -14.43 15.80 -28.81
CA HIS A 141 -14.58 15.55 -27.39
C HIS A 141 -13.53 16.35 -26.60
N LYS A 142 -13.99 17.14 -25.63
CA LYS A 142 -13.09 17.90 -24.76
C LYS A 142 -12.46 16.97 -23.73
N ILE A 143 -11.13 17.02 -23.60
CA ILE A 143 -10.37 16.28 -22.59
C ILE A 143 -9.67 17.27 -21.65
N ASP A 144 -9.97 17.18 -20.36
CA ASP A 144 -9.24 17.90 -19.32
C ASP A 144 -8.40 16.91 -18.52
N LEU A 145 -7.11 17.16 -18.37
CA LEU A 145 -6.17 16.30 -17.65
C LEU A 145 -5.68 17.02 -16.41
N ARG A 146 -5.81 16.36 -15.26
CA ARG A 146 -5.10 16.74 -14.05
C ARG A 146 -3.80 15.96 -13.99
N LEU A 147 -2.72 16.70 -13.98
CA LEU A 147 -1.36 16.18 -14.08
C LEU A 147 -0.68 16.34 -12.73
N VAL A 148 -0.02 15.30 -12.26
CA VAL A 148 0.68 15.31 -10.97
C VAL A 148 2.09 14.79 -11.19
N ARG A 149 3.08 15.56 -10.73
CA ARG A 149 4.47 15.11 -10.61
C ARG A 149 4.72 14.62 -9.19
N ASP A 150 4.88 13.32 -9.02
CA ASP A 150 5.38 12.70 -7.79
C ASP A 150 6.78 12.14 -8.05
N VAL A 151 7.73 12.51 -7.21
CA VAL A 151 9.13 12.04 -7.28
C VAL A 151 9.21 10.52 -7.25
N ARG A 152 8.28 9.85 -6.57
CA ARG A 152 8.26 8.39 -6.53
C ARG A 152 8.04 7.78 -7.91
N ALA A 153 7.19 8.38 -8.76
CA ALA A 153 6.91 7.87 -10.10
C ALA A 153 7.85 8.44 -11.17
N PHE A 154 8.25 9.71 -11.05
CA PHE A 154 9.03 10.43 -12.07
C PHE A 154 10.52 10.56 -11.74
N GLY A 155 10.96 10.08 -10.57
CA GLY A 155 12.30 10.31 -10.06
C GLY A 155 12.51 11.74 -9.54
N GLY A 156 13.54 11.89 -8.71
CA GLY A 156 13.97 13.19 -8.15
C GLY A 156 15.13 13.83 -8.93
N ILE A 157 15.70 13.11 -9.90
CA ILE A 157 16.88 13.49 -10.68
C ILE A 157 16.45 14.04 -12.05
N GLY A 158 17.20 14.99 -12.58
CA GLY A 158 16.97 15.55 -13.91
C GLY A 158 16.00 16.72 -13.94
N GLU A 159 15.49 17.02 -15.13
CA GLU A 159 14.53 18.09 -15.35
C GLU A 159 13.16 17.72 -14.74
N PRO A 160 12.51 18.64 -14.01
CA PRO A 160 11.24 18.36 -13.36
C PRO A 160 10.07 18.48 -14.36
N THR A 161 10.04 17.59 -15.36
CA THR A 161 8.97 17.44 -16.34
C THR A 161 7.81 16.61 -15.79
N ILE A 162 6.60 16.86 -16.30
CA ILE A 162 5.51 15.88 -16.29
C ILE A 162 5.40 15.30 -17.69
N ASP A 163 5.72 14.03 -17.81
CA ASP A 163 5.66 13.26 -19.05
C ASP A 163 4.46 12.32 -19.01
N VAL A 164 3.50 12.53 -19.91
CA VAL A 164 2.26 11.75 -19.98
C VAL A 164 1.96 11.31 -21.40
N VAL A 165 1.27 10.17 -21.51
CA VAL A 165 0.83 9.63 -22.80
C VAL A 165 -0.66 9.33 -22.72
N LEU A 166 -1.39 9.85 -23.71
CA LEU A 166 -2.74 9.41 -24.01
C LEU A 166 -2.68 8.53 -25.24
N ASP A 167 -3.09 7.28 -25.11
CA ASP A 167 -3.21 6.35 -26.22
C ASP A 167 -4.65 5.88 -26.37
N VAL A 168 -5.21 6.07 -27.56
CA VAL A 168 -6.58 5.71 -27.91
C VAL A 168 -6.53 4.63 -28.97
N GLN A 169 -7.19 3.52 -28.73
CA GLN A 169 -7.26 2.40 -29.66
C GLN A 169 -8.71 2.05 -29.94
N GLN A 170 -9.13 2.11 -31.19
CA GLN A 170 -10.43 1.62 -31.61
C GLN A 170 -10.48 0.10 -31.41
N VAL A 171 -11.55 -0.37 -30.79
CA VAL A 171 -11.78 -1.80 -30.57
C VAL A 171 -12.92 -2.33 -31.42
N SER A 172 -12.91 -3.65 -31.57
CA SER A 172 -13.86 -4.41 -32.36
C SER A 172 -15.30 -4.34 -31.83
N GLY A 173 -15.45 -3.97 -30.55
CA GLY A 173 -16.75 -4.02 -29.89
C GLY A 173 -17.13 -5.43 -29.44
N THR A 174 -16.15 -6.26 -29.02
CA THR A 174 -16.36 -7.64 -28.52
C THR A 174 -15.67 -7.87 -27.17
N LEU A 175 -15.80 -9.07 -26.60
CA LEU A 175 -14.96 -9.51 -25.48
C LEU A 175 -13.55 -9.85 -26.01
N GLU A 176 -12.51 -9.33 -25.38
CA GLU A 176 -11.11 -9.45 -25.84
C GLU A 176 -10.22 -9.96 -24.69
N LEU A 177 -9.16 -10.69 -25.01
CA LEU A 177 -8.11 -11.00 -24.03
C LEU A 177 -7.39 -9.70 -23.65
N ALA A 178 -7.43 -9.31 -22.38
CA ALA A 178 -6.60 -8.21 -21.90
C ALA A 178 -5.12 -8.63 -22.00
N LYS A 179 -4.20 -7.77 -22.40
CA LYS A 179 -2.77 -8.13 -22.45
C LYS A 179 -2.02 -7.58 -21.23
N PRO A 180 -1.10 -8.35 -20.62
CA PRO A 180 -0.72 -9.72 -20.98
C PRO A 180 -1.79 -10.77 -20.62
N GLY A 181 -2.67 -10.47 -19.64
CA GLY A 181 -3.92 -11.15 -19.25
C GLY A 181 -4.00 -12.67 -19.27
N ILE A 182 -2.88 -13.37 -19.26
CA ILE A 182 -2.78 -14.77 -18.89
C ILE A 182 -1.64 -14.87 -17.88
N LEU A 183 -1.94 -15.41 -16.71
CA LEU A 183 -0.95 -15.72 -15.69
C LEU A 183 -0.99 -17.21 -15.39
N MET A 184 0.09 -17.90 -15.71
CA MET A 184 0.27 -19.33 -15.51
C MET A 184 1.63 -19.59 -14.88
N SER A 185 1.74 -20.68 -14.12
CA SER A 185 3.01 -21.17 -13.62
C SER A 185 3.84 -21.81 -14.73
N ASP A 186 5.16 -21.84 -14.54
CA ASP A 186 6.07 -22.53 -15.45
C ASP A 186 5.92 -24.05 -15.33
N ILE A 187 6.32 -24.78 -16.38
CA ILE A 187 6.50 -26.23 -16.34
C ILE A 187 7.92 -26.54 -15.88
N VAL A 188 8.03 -27.28 -14.78
CA VAL A 188 9.27 -27.77 -14.20
C VAL A 188 9.32 -29.29 -14.30
N ASP A 189 10.33 -29.82 -14.98
CA ASP A 189 10.53 -31.26 -15.20
C ASP A 189 9.24 -31.99 -15.70
N GLY A 190 8.51 -31.34 -16.60
CA GLY A 190 7.31 -31.88 -17.23
C GLY A 190 6.01 -31.74 -16.41
N ARG A 191 6.03 -31.02 -15.28
CA ARG A 191 4.86 -30.73 -14.44
C ARG A 191 4.68 -29.23 -14.25
N LEU A 192 3.44 -28.75 -14.17
CA LEU A 192 3.18 -27.38 -13.72
C LEU A 192 3.72 -27.19 -12.31
N ALA A 193 4.44 -26.09 -12.09
CA ALA A 193 5.00 -25.77 -10.78
C ALA A 193 3.89 -25.59 -9.72
N THR A 194 2.77 -25.00 -10.12
CA THR A 194 1.55 -24.87 -9.30
C THR A 194 0.29 -24.94 -10.18
N GLY A 195 -0.84 -25.35 -9.60
CA GLY A 195 -2.07 -25.70 -10.35
C GLY A 195 -3.08 -24.57 -10.55
N ILE A 196 -2.72 -23.31 -10.29
CA ILE A 196 -3.65 -22.17 -10.37
C ILE A 196 -3.18 -21.22 -11.48
N GLY A 197 -4.12 -20.60 -12.19
CA GLY A 197 -3.82 -19.58 -13.19
C GLY A 197 -4.99 -18.62 -13.34
N SER A 198 -4.75 -17.50 -14.01
CA SER A 198 -5.80 -16.52 -14.32
C SER A 198 -5.77 -16.11 -15.78
N VAL A 199 -6.95 -15.75 -16.28
CA VAL A 199 -7.16 -15.18 -17.61
C VAL A 199 -8.01 -13.93 -17.45
N SER A 200 -7.45 -12.78 -17.85
CA SER A 200 -8.12 -11.48 -17.78
C SER A 200 -8.76 -11.17 -19.12
N LEU A 201 -10.08 -10.94 -19.09
CA LEU A 201 -10.87 -10.58 -20.26
C LEU A 201 -11.38 -9.16 -20.12
N ARG A 202 -11.38 -8.41 -21.22
CA ARG A 202 -11.95 -7.07 -21.31
C ARG A 202 -13.20 -7.10 -22.16
N ASN A 203 -14.35 -6.73 -21.59
CA ASN A 203 -15.57 -6.61 -22.37
C ASN A 203 -15.62 -5.24 -23.06
N SER A 204 -15.52 -5.25 -24.39
CA SER A 204 -15.74 -4.08 -25.23
C SER A 204 -17.02 -4.18 -26.06
N GLY A 205 -17.81 -5.25 -25.91
CA GLY A 205 -18.98 -5.52 -26.73
C GLY A 205 -20.32 -5.44 -26.03
N VAL A 206 -21.37 -5.44 -26.84
CA VAL A 206 -22.78 -5.39 -26.42
C VAL A 206 -23.50 -6.74 -26.52
N SER A 207 -22.83 -7.76 -27.06
CA SER A 207 -23.37 -9.11 -27.26
C SER A 207 -22.46 -10.18 -26.62
N PRO A 208 -23.00 -11.27 -26.06
CA PRO A 208 -22.21 -12.40 -25.57
C PRO A 208 -21.42 -13.07 -26.69
N ILE A 209 -20.19 -13.52 -26.40
CA ILE A 209 -19.36 -14.28 -27.34
C ILE A 209 -18.57 -15.39 -26.62
N GLU A 210 -18.09 -16.37 -27.40
CA GLU A 210 -17.17 -17.42 -26.97
C GLU A 210 -15.71 -17.00 -27.22
N ILE A 211 -14.82 -17.24 -26.25
CA ILE A 211 -13.38 -17.00 -26.37
C ILE A 211 -12.64 -18.31 -26.20
N VAL A 212 -11.78 -18.64 -27.16
CA VAL A 212 -10.80 -19.72 -27.06
C VAL A 212 -9.42 -19.11 -26.85
N VAL A 213 -8.77 -19.47 -25.75
CA VAL A 213 -7.42 -18.99 -25.38
C VAL A 213 -6.44 -20.15 -25.42
N SER A 214 -5.32 -19.98 -26.10
CA SER A 214 -4.19 -20.90 -26.08
C SER A 214 -2.94 -20.19 -25.56
N GLN A 215 -2.24 -20.79 -24.61
CA GLN A 215 -1.01 -20.26 -24.04
C GLN A 215 0.12 -21.28 -24.23
N GLU A 216 1.25 -20.83 -24.80
CA GLU A 216 2.47 -21.62 -24.77
C GLU A 216 3.03 -21.63 -23.34
N LEU A 217 3.30 -22.82 -22.82
CA LEU A 217 3.82 -22.99 -21.47
C LEU A 217 5.35 -22.95 -21.51
N ASN A 218 5.94 -22.20 -20.59
CA ASN A 218 7.38 -22.05 -20.49
C ASN A 218 7.97 -23.22 -19.70
N HIS A 219 8.97 -23.91 -20.27
CA HIS A 219 9.62 -25.07 -19.66
C HIS A 219 10.97 -24.67 -19.07
N VAL A 220 11.15 -24.89 -17.77
CA VAL A 220 12.33 -24.44 -17.03
C VAL A 220 12.88 -25.57 -16.15
N SER A 221 14.20 -25.57 -15.94
CA SER A 221 14.87 -26.48 -15.00
C SER A 221 14.48 -26.15 -13.56
N ILE A 222 14.28 -27.17 -12.73
CA ILE A 222 13.91 -27.05 -11.31
C ILE A 222 14.90 -26.23 -10.45
N TYR A 223 16.15 -26.10 -10.89
CA TYR A 223 17.21 -25.35 -10.18
C TYR A 223 17.39 -23.92 -10.69
N ARG A 224 16.68 -23.51 -11.74
CA ARG A 224 16.63 -22.12 -12.20
C ARG A 224 15.43 -21.42 -11.58
N PRO A 225 15.48 -20.08 -11.40
CA PRO A 225 14.29 -19.32 -11.08
C PRO A 225 13.17 -19.62 -12.08
N HIS A 226 11.98 -19.94 -11.58
CA HIS A 226 10.81 -20.24 -12.38
C HIS A 226 9.54 -19.72 -11.70
N LYS A 227 8.52 -19.42 -12.49
CA LYS A 227 7.28 -18.81 -12.06
C LYS A 227 6.39 -19.82 -11.33
N ILE A 228 6.00 -19.48 -10.11
CA ILE A 228 4.94 -20.15 -9.35
C ILE A 228 3.77 -19.19 -9.20
N THR A 229 2.56 -19.72 -9.22
CA THR A 229 1.31 -18.97 -9.02
C THR A 229 0.58 -19.46 -7.78
N PHE A 230 -0.14 -18.55 -7.12
CA PHE A 230 -0.88 -18.82 -5.89
C PHE A 230 -2.02 -17.82 -5.71
N LEU A 231 -2.89 -18.05 -4.72
CA LEU A 231 -3.94 -17.11 -4.36
C LEU A 231 -3.43 -16.12 -3.33
N HIS A 232 -3.53 -14.83 -3.65
CA HIS A 232 -3.45 -13.77 -2.64
C HIS A 232 -4.63 -13.93 -1.66
N PRO A 233 -4.52 -13.54 -0.37
CA PRO A 233 -5.65 -13.59 0.56
C PRO A 233 -6.91 -12.87 0.06
N GLY A 234 -6.74 -11.84 -0.79
CA GLY A 234 -7.82 -11.15 -1.50
C GLY A 234 -8.51 -11.95 -2.61
N GLY A 235 -8.14 -13.20 -2.86
CA GLY A 235 -8.81 -14.12 -3.78
C GLY A 235 -8.26 -14.17 -5.21
N MET A 236 -7.51 -13.15 -5.62
CA MET A 236 -6.90 -13.08 -6.95
C MET A 236 -5.65 -13.97 -7.08
N VAL A 237 -5.31 -14.35 -8.32
CA VAL A 237 -4.10 -15.13 -8.62
C VAL A 237 -2.89 -14.20 -8.76
N SER A 238 -1.89 -14.41 -7.93
CA SER A 238 -0.59 -13.74 -8.00
C SER A 238 0.52 -14.71 -8.37
N TYR A 239 1.74 -14.20 -8.54
CA TYR A 239 2.91 -15.00 -8.85
C TYR A 239 4.17 -14.57 -8.08
N ALA A 240 5.15 -15.47 -8.05
CA ALA A 240 6.51 -15.22 -7.58
C ALA A 240 7.48 -16.07 -8.41
N MET A 241 8.77 -15.71 -8.41
CA MET A 241 9.81 -16.60 -8.93
C MET A 241 10.40 -17.39 -7.79
N LEU A 242 10.47 -18.71 -7.96
CA LEU A 242 11.07 -19.64 -7.00
C LEU A 242 12.35 -20.23 -7.58
N ARG A 243 13.41 -20.27 -6.77
CA ARG A 243 14.63 -21.02 -7.05
C ARG A 243 14.89 -21.99 -5.90
N ALA A 244 14.75 -23.29 -6.19
CA ALA A 244 15.08 -24.34 -5.24
C ALA A 244 16.59 -24.42 -4.97
N PRO A 245 17.03 -24.95 -3.82
CA PRO A 245 18.44 -25.12 -3.50
C PRO A 245 19.19 -25.89 -4.60
N ALA A 246 20.39 -25.42 -4.97
CA ALA A 246 21.17 -26.06 -6.02
C ALA A 246 21.56 -27.51 -5.68
N LYS A 247 21.74 -28.36 -6.70
CA LYS A 247 22.22 -29.75 -6.53
C LYS A 247 23.52 -29.86 -5.73
N ASN A 248 24.39 -28.88 -5.91
CA ASN A 248 25.72 -28.79 -5.27
C ASN A 248 25.74 -27.77 -4.12
N ALA A 249 24.59 -27.48 -3.50
CA ALA A 249 24.54 -26.60 -2.32
C ALA A 249 25.44 -27.14 -1.20
N THR A 250 26.21 -26.25 -0.58
CA THR A 250 27.28 -26.60 0.38
C THR A 250 26.76 -26.65 1.81
N CYS A 251 25.78 -27.52 2.09
CA CYS A 251 25.05 -27.50 3.38
C CYS A 251 25.70 -28.34 4.46
N GLN A 252 25.41 -28.00 5.72
CA GLN A 252 25.93 -28.73 6.86
C GLN A 252 25.37 -30.16 6.89
N VAL A 253 26.21 -31.11 7.30
CA VAL A 253 25.83 -32.52 7.42
C VAL A 253 24.67 -32.67 8.41
N GLY A 254 23.57 -33.27 7.97
CA GLY A 254 22.37 -33.52 8.78
C GLY A 254 21.30 -32.41 8.71
N GLN A 255 21.57 -31.29 8.04
CA GLN A 255 20.56 -30.26 7.79
C GLN A 255 19.49 -30.80 6.82
N LYS A 256 18.22 -30.79 7.24
CA LYS A 256 17.10 -31.27 6.40
C LYS A 256 16.19 -30.15 5.90
N MET A 257 16.06 -29.08 6.68
CA MET A 257 15.20 -27.93 6.38
C MET A 257 16.09 -26.71 6.19
N LEU A 258 15.84 -25.95 5.12
CA LEU A 258 16.61 -24.75 4.78
C LEU A 258 15.75 -23.49 4.92
N PRO A 259 16.34 -22.35 5.32
CA PRO A 259 15.65 -21.08 5.36
C PRO A 259 15.28 -20.59 3.94
N ILE A 260 14.46 -19.55 3.90
CA ILE A 260 14.11 -18.84 2.67
C ILE A 260 14.92 -17.53 2.63
N LEU A 261 15.67 -17.31 1.55
CA LEU A 261 16.20 -16.01 1.16
C LEU A 261 15.13 -15.27 0.34
N LEU A 262 14.47 -14.31 0.98
CA LEU A 262 13.52 -13.41 0.34
C LEU A 262 14.30 -12.29 -0.37
N ALA A 263 14.15 -12.19 -1.69
CA ALA A 263 14.78 -11.19 -2.54
C ALA A 263 13.72 -10.21 -3.05
N LEU A 264 13.54 -9.10 -2.33
CA LEU A 264 12.52 -8.09 -2.59
C LEU A 264 13.01 -7.10 -3.65
N HIS A 265 12.24 -6.90 -4.72
CA HIS A 265 12.64 -6.05 -5.85
C HIS A 265 12.40 -4.56 -5.60
N GLY A 266 13.10 -3.72 -6.35
CA GLY A 266 12.89 -2.27 -6.40
C GLY A 266 11.59 -1.88 -7.12
N ALA A 267 11.22 -0.61 -7.02
CA ALA A 267 10.02 -0.08 -7.66
C ALA A 267 10.12 -0.11 -9.20
N GLY A 268 9.01 -0.43 -9.86
CA GLY A 268 8.91 -0.50 -11.32
C GLY A 268 9.48 -1.77 -11.95
N LEU A 269 9.91 -2.76 -11.17
CA LEU A 269 10.47 -4.01 -11.67
C LEU A 269 9.46 -5.15 -11.56
N GLU A 270 9.30 -5.93 -12.63
CA GLU A 270 8.60 -7.22 -12.57
C GLU A 270 9.51 -8.28 -11.92
N ALA A 271 8.93 -9.15 -11.08
CA ALA A 271 9.70 -10.16 -10.35
C ALA A 271 10.31 -11.24 -11.26
N ASP A 272 9.73 -11.45 -12.45
CA ASP A 272 10.24 -12.37 -13.47
C ASP A 272 11.27 -11.74 -14.43
N SER A 273 11.60 -10.46 -14.24
CA SER A 273 12.65 -9.82 -15.02
C SER A 273 14.02 -10.44 -14.71
N THR A 274 14.86 -10.57 -15.75
CA THR A 274 16.23 -11.11 -15.61
C THR A 274 17.04 -10.34 -14.58
N MET A 275 16.88 -9.02 -14.51
CA MET A 275 17.55 -8.16 -13.52
C MET A 275 17.28 -8.62 -12.09
N VAL A 276 16.03 -8.99 -11.78
CA VAL A 276 15.64 -9.50 -10.45
C VAL A 276 16.11 -10.94 -10.25
N THR A 277 15.77 -11.84 -11.18
CA THR A 277 16.01 -13.28 -10.97
C THR A 277 17.49 -13.69 -10.99
N SER A 278 18.33 -12.91 -11.68
CA SER A 278 19.78 -13.17 -11.77
C SER A 278 20.62 -12.38 -10.75
N ALA A 279 20.02 -11.46 -9.98
CA ALA A 279 20.74 -10.64 -9.00
C ALA A 279 21.52 -11.45 -7.94
N LEU A 280 21.12 -12.71 -7.72
CA LEU A 280 21.71 -13.63 -6.74
C LEU A 280 22.37 -14.86 -7.40
N ASP A 281 22.69 -14.81 -8.70
CA ASP A 281 23.39 -15.91 -9.40
C ASP A 281 24.80 -16.22 -8.85
N PRO A 282 25.62 -15.22 -8.45
CA PRO A 282 26.92 -15.47 -7.81
C PRO A 282 26.86 -16.28 -6.50
N VAL A 283 25.67 -16.38 -5.89
CA VAL A 283 25.41 -17.13 -4.65
C VAL A 283 24.36 -18.21 -4.86
N SER A 284 24.26 -18.75 -6.08
CA SER A 284 23.28 -19.78 -6.45
C SER A 284 23.42 -21.12 -5.69
N ASN A 285 24.58 -21.38 -5.09
CA ASN A 285 24.88 -22.58 -4.29
C ASN A 285 24.65 -22.40 -2.77
N LEU A 286 23.95 -21.33 -2.35
CA LEU A 286 23.54 -21.13 -0.95
C LEU A 286 22.64 -22.27 -0.45
N CYS A 287 22.71 -22.49 0.86
CA CYS A 287 21.81 -23.40 1.58
C CYS A 287 20.51 -22.70 1.97
N ALA A 288 19.79 -22.25 0.96
CA ALA A 288 18.51 -21.59 1.11
C ALA A 288 17.63 -21.85 -0.12
N TRP A 289 16.32 -21.78 0.10
CA TRP A 289 15.37 -21.50 -0.97
C TRP A 289 15.46 -20.02 -1.30
N VAL A 290 15.38 -19.63 -2.57
CA VAL A 290 15.34 -18.21 -2.95
C VAL A 290 13.98 -17.91 -3.56
N LEU A 291 13.31 -16.90 -3.00
CA LEU A 291 12.00 -16.45 -3.45
C LEU A 291 12.07 -14.98 -3.87
N PHE A 292 11.61 -14.69 -5.08
CA PHE A 292 11.45 -13.34 -5.61
C PHE A 292 9.95 -13.06 -5.72
N PRO A 293 9.30 -12.55 -4.65
CA PRO A 293 7.88 -12.23 -4.68
C PRO A 293 7.60 -11.02 -5.57
N THR A 294 6.34 -10.84 -5.96
CA THR A 294 5.91 -9.69 -6.77
C THR A 294 5.27 -8.58 -5.94
N GLY A 295 4.64 -8.91 -4.82
CA GLY A 295 3.75 -7.95 -4.16
C GLY A 295 2.57 -7.56 -5.05
N VAL A 296 2.22 -8.40 -6.04
CA VAL A 296 1.15 -8.25 -7.04
C VAL A 296 1.41 -7.27 -8.20
N THR A 297 2.24 -6.23 -8.05
CA THR A 297 2.52 -5.28 -9.14
C THR A 297 4.01 -4.90 -9.18
N PRO A 298 4.52 -4.26 -10.25
CA PRO A 298 5.88 -3.74 -10.27
C PRO A 298 6.23 -2.76 -9.14
N TRP A 299 5.21 -2.21 -8.46
CA TRP A 299 5.35 -1.32 -7.29
C TRP A 299 4.95 -2.03 -6.00
N SER A 300 4.83 -3.35 -6.06
CA SER A 300 4.61 -4.22 -4.91
C SER A 300 3.32 -3.90 -4.16
N GLY A 301 2.28 -3.54 -4.92
CA GLY A 301 0.97 -3.15 -4.43
C GLY A 301 1.05 -1.79 -3.74
N ASP A 302 1.17 -1.81 -2.42
CA ASP A 302 1.30 -0.66 -1.55
C ASP A 302 2.72 -0.55 -0.95
N ASP A 303 3.76 -0.55 -1.80
CA ASP A 303 5.17 -0.46 -1.36
C ASP A 303 5.53 -1.54 -0.32
N TRP A 304 5.10 -2.78 -0.58
CA TRP A 304 5.33 -3.93 0.30
C TRP A 304 4.67 -3.84 1.69
N HIS A 305 3.62 -3.02 1.85
CA HIS A 305 2.87 -2.91 3.12
C HIS A 305 1.71 -3.91 3.20
N ASN A 306 0.47 -3.48 3.42
CA ASN A 306 -0.62 -4.40 3.78
C ASN A 306 -0.94 -5.40 2.66
N TRP A 307 -1.08 -4.93 1.42
CA TRP A 307 -1.42 -5.80 0.28
C TRP A 307 -0.17 -6.52 -0.23
N GLY A 308 0.92 -5.79 -0.45
CA GLY A 308 2.16 -6.35 -0.96
C GLY A 308 2.78 -7.39 -0.04
N PHE A 309 2.73 -7.19 1.29
CA PHE A 309 3.31 -8.15 2.22
C PHE A 309 2.45 -9.40 2.41
N ALA A 310 1.11 -9.27 2.32
CA ALA A 310 0.21 -10.43 2.33
C ALA A 310 0.47 -11.36 1.13
N ASP A 311 0.87 -10.81 -0.02
CA ASP A 311 1.35 -11.56 -1.18
C ASP A 311 2.66 -12.32 -0.90
N VAL A 312 3.63 -11.69 -0.23
CA VAL A 312 4.89 -12.33 0.19
C VAL A 312 4.62 -13.55 1.08
N GLU A 313 3.76 -13.38 2.10
CA GLU A 313 3.40 -14.47 3.01
C GLU A 313 2.65 -15.60 2.28
N ALA A 314 1.78 -15.28 1.32
CA ALA A 314 1.11 -16.28 0.48
C ALA A 314 2.09 -17.04 -0.44
N ALA A 315 3.08 -16.35 -1.01
CA ALA A 315 4.12 -16.96 -1.82
C ALA A 315 4.97 -17.95 -1.03
N ILE A 316 5.39 -17.56 0.19
CA ILE A 316 6.14 -18.43 1.12
C ILE A 316 5.34 -19.70 1.44
N ASN A 317 4.06 -19.53 1.79
CA ASN A 317 3.16 -20.64 2.13
C ASN A 317 2.86 -21.58 0.95
N THR A 318 3.20 -21.18 -0.29
CA THR A 318 3.01 -22.00 -1.49
C THR A 318 4.15 -22.99 -1.73
N ILE A 319 5.35 -22.76 -1.17
CA ILE A 319 6.52 -23.61 -1.41
C ILE A 319 6.27 -25.09 -1.02
N PRO A 320 5.63 -25.42 0.12
CA PRO A 320 5.29 -26.82 0.44
C PRO A 320 4.39 -27.49 -0.61
N THR A 321 3.43 -26.75 -1.17
CA THR A 321 2.57 -27.24 -2.26
C THR A 321 3.37 -27.48 -3.54
N TRP A 322 4.29 -26.56 -3.87
CA TRP A 322 5.21 -26.74 -5.00
C TRP A 322 6.04 -28.02 -4.84
N ILE A 323 6.62 -28.27 -3.65
CA ILE A 323 7.42 -29.47 -3.35
C ILE A 323 6.65 -30.75 -3.70
N GLN A 324 5.38 -30.80 -3.29
CA GLN A 324 4.50 -31.94 -3.56
C GLN A 324 4.20 -32.08 -5.06
N ASN A 325 3.86 -30.98 -5.74
CA ASN A 325 3.49 -30.98 -7.16
C ASN A 325 4.63 -31.48 -8.06
N VAL A 326 5.83 -30.93 -7.90
CA VAL A 326 6.98 -31.26 -8.75
C VAL A 326 7.71 -32.53 -8.29
N GLY A 327 7.36 -33.09 -7.12
CA GLY A 327 8.00 -34.28 -6.57
C GLY A 327 9.45 -34.00 -6.12
N TRP A 328 9.69 -32.85 -5.50
CA TRP A 328 11.01 -32.45 -5.05
C TRP A 328 11.55 -33.36 -3.93
N ASN A 329 12.75 -33.92 -4.15
CA ASN A 329 13.41 -34.85 -3.23
C ASN A 329 14.69 -34.28 -2.57
N GLY A 330 14.94 -32.97 -2.73
CA GLY A 330 16.08 -32.30 -2.10
C GLY A 330 15.79 -31.87 -0.65
N TYR A 331 16.51 -30.85 -0.19
CA TYR A 331 16.27 -30.28 1.14
C TYR A 331 14.85 -29.72 1.27
N GLY A 332 14.23 -29.85 2.43
CA GLY A 332 12.94 -29.23 2.75
C GLY A 332 13.06 -27.72 3.01
N VAL A 333 11.93 -27.05 3.17
CA VAL A 333 11.82 -25.60 3.42
C VAL A 333 11.33 -25.33 4.84
N ASP A 334 12.03 -24.48 5.57
CA ASP A 334 11.55 -23.90 6.83
C ASP A 334 10.85 -22.56 6.53
N ILE A 335 9.52 -22.60 6.43
CA ILE A 335 8.71 -21.43 6.06
C ILE A 335 8.64 -20.38 7.16
N GLU A 336 9.14 -20.66 8.36
CA GLU A 336 9.13 -19.71 9.48
C GLU A 336 10.51 -19.03 9.69
N ARG A 337 11.44 -19.25 8.75
CA ARG A 337 12.83 -18.85 8.91
C ARG A 337 13.37 -18.11 7.68
N TRP A 338 13.43 -16.79 7.76
CA TRP A 338 13.71 -15.93 6.62
C TRP A 338 15.04 -15.19 6.73
N ILE A 339 15.81 -15.20 5.65
CA ILE A 339 16.86 -14.21 5.39
C ILE A 339 16.26 -13.22 4.41
N VAL A 340 16.23 -11.95 4.76
CA VAL A 340 15.53 -10.93 3.96
C VAL A 340 16.54 -10.00 3.32
N SER A 341 16.46 -9.80 2.00
CA SER A 341 17.29 -8.82 1.30
C SER A 341 16.49 -8.15 0.19
N GLY A 342 16.85 -6.92 -0.13
CA GLY A 342 16.24 -6.20 -1.23
C GLY A 342 16.93 -4.88 -1.49
N HIS A 343 16.67 -4.34 -2.67
CA HIS A 343 17.25 -3.10 -3.18
C HIS A 343 16.18 -2.00 -3.34
N SER A 344 16.51 -0.74 -3.06
CA SER A 344 15.60 0.41 -3.27
C SER A 344 14.28 0.24 -2.51
N ASN A 345 13.13 0.17 -3.20
CA ASN A 345 11.85 -0.18 -2.57
C ASN A 345 11.90 -1.53 -1.83
N GLY A 346 12.59 -2.54 -2.39
CA GLY A 346 12.85 -3.81 -1.71
C GLY A 346 13.79 -3.69 -0.51
N GLY A 347 14.68 -2.68 -0.50
CA GLY A 347 15.52 -2.34 0.64
C GLY A 347 14.70 -1.75 1.78
N GLN A 348 13.72 -0.89 1.47
CA GLN A 348 12.71 -0.44 2.43
C GLN A 348 11.86 -1.62 2.91
N ALA A 349 11.43 -2.51 2.02
CA ALA A 349 10.63 -3.69 2.38
C ALA A 349 11.38 -4.65 3.30
N THR A 350 12.71 -4.71 3.18
CA THR A 350 13.57 -5.43 4.11
C THR A 350 13.43 -4.83 5.52
N TRP A 351 13.49 -3.49 5.66
CA TRP A 351 13.21 -2.79 6.93
C TRP A 351 11.80 -3.01 7.45
N TYR A 352 10.80 -3.04 6.57
CA TYR A 352 9.42 -3.35 6.94
C TYR A 352 9.33 -4.76 7.53
N THR A 353 9.82 -5.76 6.81
CA THR A 353 9.80 -7.18 7.22
C THR A 353 10.44 -7.39 8.59
N LEU A 354 11.64 -6.82 8.81
CA LEU A 354 12.38 -7.03 10.06
C LEU A 354 11.80 -6.27 11.26
N THR A 355 11.02 -5.21 11.03
CA THR A 355 10.31 -4.49 12.10
C THR A 355 8.92 -5.05 12.40
N HIS A 356 8.30 -5.75 11.44
CA HIS A 356 6.92 -6.26 11.52
C HIS A 356 6.82 -7.78 11.73
N ARG A 357 7.85 -8.56 11.38
CA ARG A 357 7.92 -10.02 11.58
C ARG A 357 9.25 -10.44 12.24
N PRO A 358 9.70 -9.77 13.34
CA PRO A 358 11.05 -10.01 13.87
C PRO A 358 11.25 -11.46 14.36
N ASP A 359 10.19 -12.16 14.77
CA ASP A 359 10.25 -13.56 15.19
C ASP A 359 10.41 -14.56 14.03
N PHE A 360 10.23 -14.15 12.76
CA PHE A 360 10.45 -14.98 11.57
C PHE A 360 11.79 -14.67 10.86
N VAL A 361 12.42 -13.54 11.20
CA VAL A 361 13.62 -13.07 10.50
C VAL A 361 14.89 -13.59 11.18
N LEU A 362 15.57 -14.49 10.48
CA LEU A 362 16.88 -15.00 10.87
C LEU A 362 17.95 -13.91 10.71
N ALA A 363 17.96 -13.19 9.59
CA ALA A 363 18.91 -12.12 9.30
C ALA A 363 18.38 -11.22 8.18
N ALA A 364 18.92 -10.00 8.06
CA ALA A 364 18.50 -9.06 7.02
C ALA A 364 19.66 -8.29 6.35
N ALA A 365 19.53 -8.04 5.05
CA ALA A 365 20.45 -7.27 4.25
C ALA A 365 19.72 -6.20 3.40
N PRO A 366 19.34 -5.06 4.01
CA PRO A 366 18.73 -3.95 3.30
C PRO A 366 19.77 -3.19 2.48
N VAL A 367 19.52 -3.04 1.17
CA VAL A 367 20.43 -2.40 0.22
C VAL A 367 19.79 -1.15 -0.38
N SER A 368 20.44 0.01 -0.27
CA SER A 368 19.95 1.29 -0.83
C SER A 368 18.46 1.61 -0.54
N GLY A 369 17.94 1.20 0.62
CA GLY A 369 16.54 1.38 1.01
C GLY A 369 16.29 2.70 1.76
N TYR A 370 15.13 3.32 1.55
CA TYR A 370 14.73 4.51 2.30
C TYR A 370 14.13 4.17 3.66
N ALA A 371 14.23 5.11 4.62
CA ALA A 371 13.77 4.90 6.00
C ALA A 371 12.24 4.92 6.13
N SER A 372 11.58 5.83 5.41
CA SER A 372 10.13 5.95 5.34
C SER A 372 9.75 6.83 4.17
N ILE A 373 8.49 6.77 3.71
CA ILE A 373 8.02 7.55 2.56
C ILE A 373 8.25 9.06 2.79
N GLN A 374 7.98 9.53 4.01
CA GLN A 374 8.16 10.93 4.41
C GLN A 374 9.63 11.37 4.46
N LYS A 375 10.56 10.43 4.71
CA LYS A 375 12.00 10.70 4.68
C LYS A 375 12.59 10.57 3.29
N TYR A 376 11.97 9.76 2.43
CA TYR A 376 12.35 9.64 1.03
C TYR A 376 11.99 10.91 0.26
N VAL A 377 10.72 11.33 0.35
CA VAL A 377 10.23 12.56 -0.29
C VAL A 377 9.47 13.39 0.75
N PRO A 378 10.06 14.49 1.27
CA PRO A 378 9.45 15.29 2.33
C PRO A 378 8.10 15.90 1.94
N TYR A 379 7.23 16.05 2.95
CA TYR A 379 5.88 16.61 2.79
C TYR A 379 5.82 18.13 3.06
N GLU A 380 6.97 18.78 3.22
CA GLU A 380 7.12 20.19 3.60
C GLU A 380 6.33 21.15 2.70
N LEU A 381 6.27 20.85 1.40
CA LEU A 381 5.55 21.68 0.43
C LEU A 381 4.12 21.20 0.15
N TRP A 382 3.53 20.34 0.98
CA TRP A 382 2.09 20.05 0.87
C TRP A 382 1.24 21.27 1.30
N GLN A 383 -0.07 21.22 1.05
CA GLN A 383 -0.97 22.28 1.50
C GLN A 383 -0.89 22.47 3.02
N PRO A 384 -0.76 23.71 3.52
CA PRO A 384 -0.73 23.98 4.96
C PRO A 384 -2.00 23.48 5.65
N ALA A 385 -1.85 22.94 6.84
CA ALA A 385 -2.95 22.51 7.69
C ALA A 385 -2.63 22.71 9.17
N ASP A 386 -3.67 22.72 10.00
CA ASP A 386 -3.52 22.77 11.45
C ASP A 386 -2.61 21.63 11.95
N PRO A 387 -1.66 21.90 12.87
CA PRO A 387 -0.74 20.90 13.37
C PRO A 387 -1.41 19.63 13.92
N ARG A 388 -2.62 19.71 14.50
CA ARG A 388 -3.36 18.54 14.99
C ARG A 388 -3.86 17.69 13.82
N ARG A 389 -4.37 18.30 12.76
CA ARG A 389 -4.79 17.58 11.54
C ARG A 389 -3.60 16.91 10.85
N ILE A 390 -2.45 17.59 10.78
CA ILE A 390 -1.19 17.01 10.27
C ILE A 390 -0.77 15.81 11.14
N ALA A 391 -0.87 15.93 12.46
CA ALA A 391 -0.51 14.84 13.37
C ALA A 391 -1.37 13.59 13.14
N VAL A 392 -2.68 13.74 12.92
CA VAL A 392 -3.59 12.62 12.61
C VAL A 392 -3.23 11.95 11.27
N ALA A 393 -3.02 12.73 10.22
CA ALA A 393 -2.61 12.19 8.91
C ALA A 393 -1.25 11.47 9.00
N SER A 394 -0.30 12.02 9.75
CA SER A 394 1.03 11.42 9.99
C SER A 394 0.94 10.14 10.82
N ALA A 395 0.11 10.12 11.87
CA ALA A 395 -0.11 8.95 12.71
C ALA A 395 -0.70 7.76 11.94
N SER A 396 -1.48 8.03 10.89
CA SER A 396 -2.02 7.00 9.98
C SER A 396 -0.94 6.24 9.21
N LEU A 397 0.31 6.72 9.22
CA LEU A 397 1.47 6.13 8.58
C LEU A 397 2.48 5.56 9.59
N ASN A 398 2.13 5.47 10.87
CA ASN A 398 3.05 5.04 11.94
C ASN A 398 3.67 3.66 11.67
N SER A 399 2.93 2.74 11.05
CA SER A 399 3.44 1.41 10.69
C SER A 399 4.58 1.48 9.65
N TYR A 400 4.64 2.53 8.83
CA TYR A 400 5.59 2.64 7.71
C TYR A 400 6.81 3.52 8.03
N ARG A 401 6.94 3.93 9.30
CA ARG A 401 8.02 4.81 9.79
C ARG A 401 9.10 3.99 10.47
N HIS A 402 9.91 3.30 9.68
CA HIS A 402 10.88 2.34 10.22
C HIS A 402 11.85 2.97 11.23
N GLU A 403 12.16 4.26 11.06
CA GLU A 403 13.00 4.98 12.02
C GLU A 403 12.46 4.96 13.45
N MET A 404 11.15 4.80 13.63
CA MET A 404 10.48 4.70 14.92
C MET A 404 10.43 3.26 15.46
N LEU A 405 10.72 2.26 14.64
CA LEU A 405 10.51 0.84 14.92
C LEU A 405 11.82 0.06 15.14
N MET A 406 12.98 0.74 15.12
CA MET A 406 14.31 0.11 15.18
C MET A 406 14.56 -0.72 16.45
N ALA A 407 13.85 -0.48 17.55
CA ALA A 407 13.95 -1.32 18.75
C ALA A 407 13.47 -2.76 18.51
N ASN A 408 12.56 -2.98 17.54
CA ASN A 408 11.97 -4.28 17.23
C ASN A 408 13.01 -5.27 16.69
N VAL A 409 14.15 -4.78 16.22
CA VAL A 409 15.11 -5.58 15.46
C VAL A 409 16.25 -6.13 16.33
N ARG A 410 16.27 -5.76 17.62
CA ARG A 410 17.30 -6.20 18.57
C ARG A 410 17.44 -7.72 18.55
N GLY A 411 18.67 -8.20 18.36
CA GLY A 411 19.01 -9.63 18.27
C GLY A 411 18.99 -10.21 16.86
N ILE A 412 18.61 -9.44 15.84
CA ILE A 412 18.66 -9.85 14.43
C ILE A 412 19.99 -9.38 13.80
N PRO A 413 20.81 -10.27 13.21
CA PRO A 413 21.97 -9.87 12.40
C PRO A 413 21.56 -9.05 11.18
N ILE A 414 22.17 -7.88 10.99
CA ILE A 414 21.88 -6.97 9.89
C ILE A 414 23.17 -6.55 9.17
N GLN A 415 23.19 -6.67 7.84
CA GLN A 415 24.22 -6.12 6.96
C GLN A 415 23.59 -5.06 6.05
N GLN A 416 23.79 -3.79 6.39
CA GLN A 416 23.38 -2.69 5.53
C GLN A 416 24.39 -2.48 4.40
N GLN A 417 23.91 -2.10 3.22
CA GLN A 417 24.75 -1.65 2.12
C GLN A 417 24.15 -0.46 1.37
N HIS A 418 24.99 0.47 0.93
CA HIS A 418 24.56 1.63 0.15
C HIS A 418 25.65 2.10 -0.81
N GLY A 419 25.30 2.58 -2.01
CA GLY A 419 26.23 3.32 -2.87
C GLY A 419 26.59 4.68 -2.28
N GLU A 420 27.88 5.05 -2.26
CA GLU A 420 28.35 6.34 -1.71
C GLU A 420 27.73 7.55 -2.43
N LEU A 421 27.51 7.41 -3.74
CA LEU A 421 27.04 8.47 -4.64
C LEU A 421 25.57 8.30 -5.03
N ASP A 422 24.81 7.48 -4.28
CA ASP A 422 23.40 7.20 -4.57
C ASP A 422 22.59 8.50 -4.62
N ASP A 423 22.16 8.86 -5.83
CA ASP A 423 21.40 10.07 -6.11
C ASP A 423 19.89 9.80 -6.24
N ASN A 424 19.45 8.53 -6.15
CA ASN A 424 18.04 8.15 -6.27
C ASN A 424 17.41 7.79 -4.92
N VAL A 425 18.15 7.15 -4.02
CA VAL A 425 17.83 7.04 -2.60
C VAL A 425 19.07 7.48 -1.85
N PRO A 426 19.13 8.71 -1.31
CA PRO A 426 20.38 9.19 -0.74
C PRO A 426 20.90 8.30 0.40
N ALA A 427 22.23 8.05 0.41
CA ALA A 427 22.93 7.27 1.44
C ALA A 427 22.66 7.72 2.88
N TYR A 428 22.20 8.97 3.06
CA TYR A 428 21.61 9.47 4.29
C TYR A 428 20.63 8.47 4.93
N ASN A 429 19.79 7.77 4.17
CA ASN A 429 18.80 6.84 4.72
C ASN A 429 19.44 5.68 5.49
N SER A 430 20.45 5.00 4.91
CA SER A 430 21.15 3.92 5.61
C SER A 430 22.03 4.44 6.75
N ARG A 431 22.69 5.59 6.59
CA ARG A 431 23.43 6.25 7.69
C ARG A 431 22.50 6.58 8.87
N PHE A 432 21.32 7.11 8.57
CA PHE A 432 20.31 7.47 9.56
C PHE A 432 19.75 6.24 10.27
N LEU A 433 19.37 5.18 9.55
CA LEU A 433 18.89 3.96 10.18
C LEU A 433 19.98 3.25 10.99
N SER A 434 21.22 3.23 10.51
CA SER A 434 22.38 2.77 11.29
C SER A 434 22.51 3.53 12.62
N GLN A 435 22.38 4.86 12.59
CA GLN A 435 22.34 5.69 13.79
C GLN A 435 21.14 5.33 14.69
N GLN A 436 19.94 5.16 14.14
CA GLN A 436 18.75 4.81 14.92
C GLN A 436 18.85 3.43 15.59
N LEU A 437 19.50 2.46 14.93
CA LEU A 437 19.82 1.16 15.52
C LEU A 437 20.73 1.33 16.73
N TYR A 438 21.83 2.08 16.58
CA TYR A 438 22.76 2.36 17.69
C TYR A 438 22.04 3.02 18.88
N LEU A 439 21.22 4.04 18.60
CA LEU A 439 20.43 4.72 19.63
C LEU A 439 19.37 3.83 20.29
N SER A 440 18.94 2.76 19.61
CA SER A 440 18.01 1.75 20.13
C SER A 440 18.71 0.61 20.88
N GLY A 441 20.03 0.69 21.10
CA GLY A 441 20.80 -0.33 21.80
C GLY A 441 21.07 -1.59 20.96
N THR A 442 21.04 -1.46 19.63
CA THR A 442 21.40 -2.53 18.70
C THR A 442 22.38 -2.00 17.65
N ASN A 443 22.86 -2.85 16.75
CA ASN A 443 23.82 -2.42 15.73
C ASN A 443 23.70 -3.28 14.48
N SER A 444 24.23 -2.76 13.38
CA SER A 444 24.36 -3.45 12.11
C SER A 444 25.77 -3.28 11.57
N SER A 445 26.23 -4.25 10.80
CA SER A 445 27.35 -3.98 9.88
C SER A 445 26.87 -3.02 8.79
N TYR A 446 27.71 -2.07 8.38
CA TYR A 446 27.40 -1.09 7.34
C TYR A 446 28.51 -1.03 6.31
N ASN A 447 28.17 -1.28 5.04
CA ASN A 447 29.06 -1.16 3.90
C ASN A 447 28.61 -0.02 2.99
N GLU A 448 29.37 1.08 2.97
CA GLU A 448 29.14 2.16 2.00
C GLU A 448 30.12 1.99 0.84
N VAL A 449 29.59 1.64 -0.33
CA VAL A 449 30.39 1.21 -1.47
C VAL A 449 30.86 2.45 -2.24
N LYS A 450 32.16 2.70 -2.13
CA LYS A 450 32.82 3.87 -2.71
C LYS A 450 32.56 3.99 -4.22
N SER A 451 32.25 5.20 -4.66
CA SER A 451 32.04 5.56 -6.08
C SER A 451 30.90 4.83 -6.79
N GLN A 452 30.07 4.07 -6.07
CA GLN A 452 28.86 3.45 -6.63
C GLN A 452 27.65 4.37 -6.44
N ASN A 453 26.79 4.42 -7.47
CA ASN A 453 25.50 5.12 -7.43
C ASN A 453 24.39 4.14 -7.01
N HIS A 454 23.13 4.40 -7.32
CA HIS A 454 21.98 3.63 -6.87
C HIS A 454 22.00 2.16 -7.32
N TRP A 455 22.41 1.90 -8.55
CA TRP A 455 22.46 0.56 -9.13
C TRP A 455 23.79 0.27 -9.80
N TRP A 456 24.27 -0.96 -9.63
CA TRP A 456 25.42 -1.55 -10.34
C TRP A 456 25.29 -3.08 -10.36
N ASP A 457 25.94 -3.76 -11.31
CA ASP A 457 25.71 -5.19 -11.59
C ASP A 457 25.85 -6.14 -10.39
N THR A 458 26.74 -5.81 -9.45
CA THR A 458 27.01 -6.64 -8.26
C THR A 458 26.43 -6.07 -6.98
N VAL A 459 25.45 -5.16 -7.06
CA VAL A 459 24.85 -4.47 -5.90
C VAL A 459 24.29 -5.42 -4.86
N MET A 460 23.76 -6.57 -5.27
CA MET A 460 23.22 -7.58 -4.36
C MET A 460 24.24 -8.63 -3.89
N THR A 461 25.46 -8.63 -4.45
CA THR A 461 26.48 -9.67 -4.24
C THR A 461 27.89 -9.10 -4.15
N THR A 462 28.05 -7.98 -3.45
CA THR A 462 29.37 -7.50 -3.00
C THR A 462 30.02 -8.54 -2.06
N PRO A 463 31.35 -8.52 -1.89
CA PRO A 463 32.03 -9.46 -0.99
C PRO A 463 31.42 -9.53 0.42
N GLU A 464 31.02 -8.38 0.98
CA GLU A 464 30.40 -8.27 2.29
C GLU A 464 29.01 -8.93 2.34
N LEU A 465 28.19 -8.73 1.31
CA LEU A 465 26.88 -9.38 1.21
C LEU A 465 27.00 -10.89 0.97
N VAL A 466 27.95 -11.31 0.11
CA VAL A 466 28.22 -12.73 -0.15
C VAL A 466 28.63 -13.43 1.14
N ASP A 467 29.63 -12.90 1.87
CA ASP A 467 30.05 -13.46 3.17
C ASP A 467 28.87 -13.52 4.16
N PHE A 468 28.08 -12.44 4.22
CA PHE A 468 26.89 -12.40 5.06
C PHE A 468 25.90 -13.53 4.71
N TYR A 469 25.54 -13.73 3.44
CA TYR A 469 24.59 -14.78 3.06
C TYR A 469 25.10 -16.19 3.40
N TYR A 470 26.37 -16.50 3.13
CA TYR A 470 26.94 -17.81 3.50
C TYR A 470 26.96 -18.03 5.01
N LYS A 471 27.31 -16.99 5.77
CA LYS A 471 27.28 -17.02 7.24
C LYS A 471 25.86 -17.25 7.76
N GLN A 472 24.86 -16.55 7.23
CA GLN A 472 23.49 -16.60 7.75
C GLN A 472 22.73 -17.85 7.32
N THR A 473 22.98 -18.39 6.13
CA THR A 473 22.38 -19.68 5.71
C THR A 473 22.87 -20.86 6.55
N SER A 474 24.03 -20.72 7.19
CA SER A 474 24.60 -21.69 8.14
C SER A 474 24.35 -21.32 9.61
N ASN A 475 23.60 -20.26 9.90
CA ASN A 475 23.32 -19.83 11.26
C ASN A 475 22.49 -20.93 11.97
N PRO A 476 22.80 -21.36 13.20
CA PRO A 476 22.03 -22.38 13.91
C PRO A 476 20.89 -21.82 14.79
N ASP A 477 20.71 -20.50 14.85
CA ASP A 477 19.70 -19.82 15.68
C ASP A 477 18.31 -20.45 15.47
N VAL A 478 17.63 -20.71 16.59
CA VAL A 478 16.24 -21.11 16.64
C VAL A 478 15.36 -19.86 16.76
N LEU A 479 14.27 -19.84 16.00
CA LEU A 479 13.27 -18.78 16.03
C LEU A 479 11.96 -19.31 16.64
N PRO A 480 11.19 -18.47 17.36
CA PRO A 480 11.54 -17.12 17.81
C PRO A 480 12.71 -17.12 18.80
N ARG A 481 13.50 -16.03 18.83
CA ARG A 481 14.66 -15.92 19.73
C ARG A 481 14.24 -15.77 21.19
N SER A 482 14.91 -16.49 22.09
CA SER A 482 14.82 -16.26 23.53
C SER A 482 15.75 -15.11 23.92
N LEU A 483 15.18 -13.94 24.23
CA LEU A 483 15.92 -12.73 24.58
C LEU A 483 15.57 -12.29 26.02
N ASP A 484 16.58 -12.07 26.85
CA ASP A 484 16.38 -11.55 28.21
C ASP A 484 15.98 -10.07 28.22
N GLU A 485 16.34 -9.30 27.20
CA GLU A 485 16.01 -7.87 27.15
C GLU A 485 15.71 -7.43 25.72
N PHE A 486 14.51 -6.89 25.52
CA PHE A 486 14.09 -6.34 24.23
C PHE A 486 12.91 -5.38 24.39
N SER A 487 12.65 -4.62 23.34
CA SER A 487 11.46 -3.79 23.23
C SER A 487 10.74 -4.10 21.92
N ILE A 488 9.43 -3.89 21.92
CA ILE A 488 8.61 -3.86 20.71
C ILE A 488 7.79 -2.57 20.71
N VAL A 489 7.92 -1.82 19.62
CA VAL A 489 7.17 -0.61 19.30
C VAL A 489 6.14 -0.97 18.23
N ILE A 490 4.90 -0.53 18.41
CA ILE A 490 3.76 -0.91 17.58
C ILE A 490 3.14 0.33 16.94
N GLY A 491 3.19 0.41 15.61
CA GLY A 491 2.46 1.42 14.83
C GLY A 491 1.01 1.01 14.58
N ASP A 492 0.79 -0.26 14.23
CA ASP A 492 -0.54 -0.84 14.02
C ASP A 492 -0.53 -2.34 14.46
N PRO A 493 -1.32 -2.76 15.45
CA PRO A 493 -1.36 -4.17 15.86
C PRO A 493 -1.92 -5.13 14.79
N GLY A 494 -2.59 -4.60 13.77
CA GLY A 494 -3.23 -5.40 12.73
C GLY A 494 -2.25 -5.93 11.67
N ASP A 495 -1.12 -5.26 11.43
CA ASP A 495 -0.05 -5.71 10.51
C ASP A 495 1.27 -6.06 11.23
N MET A 496 1.35 -5.94 12.57
CA MET A 496 2.55 -6.26 13.33
C MET A 496 2.49 -7.63 14.03
N GLY A 497 3.56 -8.41 13.88
CA GLY A 497 3.77 -9.72 14.49
C GLY A 497 4.36 -9.64 15.90
N SER A 498 4.76 -10.80 16.42
CA SER A 498 5.39 -10.91 17.74
C SER A 498 6.88 -10.63 17.73
N LYS A 499 7.42 -10.31 18.91
CA LYS A 499 8.85 -10.33 19.21
C LYS A 499 9.09 -11.07 20.51
N GLY A 500 10.03 -12.02 20.51
CA GLY A 500 10.39 -12.80 21.68
C GLY A 500 9.18 -13.55 22.26
N GLY A 501 8.22 -13.95 21.41
CA GLY A 501 7.01 -14.62 21.87
C GLY A 501 5.98 -13.72 22.55
N ILE A 502 6.08 -12.40 22.45
CA ILE A 502 5.05 -11.44 22.89
C ILE A 502 4.48 -10.72 21.67
N LYS A 503 3.15 -10.68 21.56
CA LYS A 503 2.42 -9.94 20.52
C LYS A 503 1.51 -8.92 21.18
N VAL A 504 1.48 -7.69 20.67
CA VAL A 504 0.50 -6.69 21.09
C VAL A 504 -0.76 -6.87 20.24
N THR A 505 -1.92 -7.00 20.88
CA THR A 505 -3.19 -7.21 20.18
C THR A 505 -4.07 -5.97 20.13
N TYR A 506 -3.97 -5.08 21.12
CA TYR A 506 -4.75 -3.83 21.15
C TYR A 506 -3.95 -2.67 21.77
N LEU A 507 -4.11 -1.46 21.21
CA LEU A 507 -3.61 -0.20 21.76
C LEU A 507 -4.73 0.57 22.47
N LYS A 508 -4.37 1.45 23.42
CA LYS A 508 -5.36 2.35 24.06
C LYS A 508 -5.83 3.44 23.08
N ASP A 509 -4.88 4.03 22.35
CA ASP A 509 -5.15 5.00 21.28
C ASP A 509 -4.26 4.65 20.06
N PRO A 510 -4.84 4.18 18.94
CA PRO A 510 -4.09 3.83 17.74
C PRO A 510 -3.48 5.03 17.00
N GLY A 511 -3.83 6.28 17.37
CA GLY A 511 -3.12 7.47 16.88
C GLY A 511 -1.71 7.63 17.46
N GLN A 512 -1.30 6.77 18.40
CA GLN A 512 0.00 6.82 19.08
C GLN A 512 0.67 5.44 19.06
N TYR A 513 2.01 5.42 19.13
CA TYR A 513 2.75 4.15 19.21
C TYR A 513 2.42 3.40 20.50
N GLY A 514 2.22 2.09 20.39
CA GLY A 514 2.31 1.16 21.51
C GLY A 514 3.76 0.81 21.81
N ARG A 515 4.08 0.53 23.08
CA ARG A 515 5.40 0.01 23.45
C ARG A 515 5.31 -1.04 24.54
N VAL A 516 6.12 -2.07 24.40
CA VAL A 516 6.39 -3.09 25.43
C VAL A 516 7.90 -3.19 25.60
N ASP A 517 8.39 -2.95 26.80
CA ASP A 517 9.79 -3.12 27.19
C ASP A 517 9.91 -4.31 28.14
N VAL A 518 10.76 -5.27 27.80
CA VAL A 518 10.97 -6.53 28.51
C VAL A 518 12.37 -6.58 29.07
N LYS A 519 12.49 -6.95 30.36
CA LYS A 519 13.76 -7.24 31.04
C LYS A 519 13.58 -8.44 31.98
N GLY A 520 14.08 -9.59 31.57
CA GLY A 520 13.76 -10.90 32.14
C GLY A 520 12.26 -11.10 32.15
N HIS A 521 11.71 -11.37 33.34
CA HIS A 521 10.26 -11.52 33.57
C HIS A 521 9.54 -10.21 33.92
N THR A 522 10.20 -9.06 33.79
CA THR A 522 9.58 -7.74 34.03
C THR A 522 9.19 -7.10 32.70
N ILE A 523 7.93 -6.69 32.59
CA ILE A 523 7.34 -6.09 31.39
C ILE A 523 6.78 -4.72 31.76
N LYS A 524 7.18 -3.69 31.02
CA LYS A 524 6.59 -2.35 31.09
C LYS A 524 5.88 -2.05 29.77
N THR A 525 4.71 -1.42 29.85
CA THR A 525 3.93 -1.10 28.66
C THR A 525 3.51 0.37 28.64
N SER A 526 3.46 0.98 27.46
CA SER A 526 2.80 2.27 27.24
C SER A 526 1.83 2.18 26.06
N ASN A 527 0.64 2.77 26.20
CA ASN A 527 -0.41 2.75 25.18
C ASN A 527 -0.86 1.33 24.75
N VAL A 528 -0.70 0.30 25.60
CA VAL A 528 -1.12 -1.08 25.32
C VAL A 528 -2.36 -1.44 26.16
N LEU A 529 -3.34 -2.09 25.53
CA LEU A 529 -4.52 -2.67 26.18
C LEU A 529 -4.42 -4.18 26.36
N SER A 530 -3.76 -4.89 25.44
CA SER A 530 -3.76 -6.35 25.42
C SER A 530 -2.51 -6.92 24.75
N LEU A 531 -2.07 -8.06 25.27
CA LEU A 531 -0.91 -8.84 24.85
C LEU A 531 -1.31 -10.30 24.64
N GLU A 532 -0.62 -10.99 23.74
CA GLU A 532 -0.60 -12.45 23.67
C GLU A 532 0.82 -12.96 23.93
N PHE A 533 0.92 -14.12 24.57
CA PHE A 533 2.17 -14.77 24.93
C PHE A 533 2.27 -16.16 24.32
N ASN A 534 3.44 -16.49 23.76
CA ASN A 534 3.78 -17.83 23.33
C ASN A 534 4.09 -18.70 24.57
N PRO A 535 3.34 -19.79 24.83
CA PRO A 535 3.49 -20.61 26.03
C PRO A 535 4.83 -21.36 26.11
N VAL A 536 5.55 -21.52 24.99
CA VAL A 536 6.87 -22.16 24.97
C VAL A 536 7.92 -21.25 25.62
N LEU A 537 7.85 -19.94 25.35
CA LEU A 537 8.79 -18.95 25.89
C LEU A 537 8.32 -18.37 27.23
N TRP A 538 7.00 -18.30 27.45
CA TRP A 538 6.39 -17.61 28.58
C TRP A 538 5.46 -18.53 29.36
N ASN A 539 6.03 -19.25 30.33
CA ASN A 539 5.29 -20.17 31.19
C ASN A 539 5.48 -19.89 32.70
N GLU A 540 6.24 -18.87 33.07
CA GLU A 540 6.53 -18.52 34.46
C GLU A 540 5.70 -17.31 34.95
N THR A 541 5.98 -16.86 36.18
CA THR A 541 5.40 -15.61 36.69
C THR A 541 6.10 -14.41 36.06
N VAL A 542 5.33 -13.50 35.47
CA VAL A 542 5.82 -12.21 34.94
C VAL A 542 5.32 -11.05 35.80
N THR A 543 6.02 -9.92 35.76
CA THR A 543 5.59 -8.67 36.39
C THR A 543 5.28 -7.63 35.33
N VAL A 544 3.99 -7.37 35.08
CA VAL A 544 3.53 -6.38 34.08
C VAL A 544 3.15 -5.08 34.78
N ASN A 545 3.85 -3.98 34.48
CA ASN A 545 3.67 -2.67 35.14
C ASN A 545 3.69 -2.73 36.68
N GLY A 546 4.52 -3.61 37.26
CA GLY A 546 4.62 -3.81 38.71
C GLY A 546 3.62 -4.83 39.28
N GLN A 547 2.70 -5.37 38.49
CA GLN A 547 1.77 -6.40 38.91
C GLN A 547 2.27 -7.80 38.53
N ALA A 548 2.34 -8.72 39.50
CA ALA A 548 2.68 -10.11 39.25
C ALA A 548 1.52 -10.90 38.62
N LEU A 549 1.80 -11.66 37.57
CA LEU A 549 0.87 -12.53 36.85
C LEU A 549 1.49 -13.93 36.70
N ASN A 550 0.82 -14.96 37.21
CA ASN A 550 1.29 -16.34 37.10
C ASN A 550 0.77 -16.99 35.82
N LEU A 551 1.64 -17.18 34.82
CA LEU A 551 1.26 -17.68 33.50
C LEU A 551 1.21 -19.22 33.42
N LYS A 552 1.65 -19.96 34.45
CA LYS A 552 1.79 -21.43 34.42
C LYS A 552 0.50 -22.14 34.02
N ALA A 553 -0.61 -21.75 34.62
CA ALA A 553 -1.91 -22.37 34.36
C ALA A 553 -2.36 -22.15 32.90
N ALA A 554 -2.20 -20.93 32.38
CA ALA A 554 -2.57 -20.59 31.01
C ALA A 554 -1.68 -21.31 29.98
N ALA A 555 -0.36 -21.32 30.22
CA ALA A 555 0.60 -22.01 29.35
C ALA A 555 0.43 -23.54 29.36
N SER A 556 -0.06 -24.12 30.47
CA SER A 556 -0.34 -25.56 30.55
C SER A 556 -1.69 -25.93 29.91
N ALA A 557 -2.66 -25.02 29.94
CA ALA A 557 -4.01 -25.25 29.43
C ALA A 557 -4.08 -25.27 27.89
N SER A 558 -3.20 -24.54 27.21
CA SER A 558 -3.11 -24.55 25.75
C SER A 558 -1.66 -24.56 25.27
N ARG A 559 -1.39 -25.35 24.21
CA ARG A 559 -0.14 -25.24 23.44
C ARG A 559 -0.16 -24.03 22.48
N SER A 560 -1.30 -23.34 22.35
CA SER A 560 -1.44 -22.10 21.60
C SER A 560 -1.13 -20.88 22.45
N TRP A 561 -0.98 -19.73 21.78
CA TRP A 561 -0.88 -18.42 22.41
C TRP A 561 -2.06 -18.16 23.36
N PHE A 562 -1.81 -17.41 24.44
CA PHE A 562 -2.82 -16.98 25.40
C PHE A 562 -2.73 -15.47 25.68
N SER A 563 -3.87 -14.87 26.02
CA SER A 563 -4.03 -13.42 26.13
C SER A 563 -3.90 -12.92 27.57
N VAL A 564 -3.42 -11.69 27.71
CA VAL A 564 -3.41 -10.89 28.94
C VAL A 564 -3.84 -9.47 28.59
N TYR A 565 -4.78 -8.90 29.33
CA TYR A 565 -5.33 -7.57 29.06
C TYR A 565 -5.34 -6.70 30.30
N THR A 566 -5.50 -5.39 30.13
CA THR A 566 -5.68 -4.44 31.23
C THR A 566 -7.06 -3.80 31.23
N SER A 567 -7.67 -3.71 32.42
CA SER A 567 -8.86 -2.89 32.70
C SER A 567 -8.59 -2.04 33.95
N GLY A 568 -8.80 -0.73 33.87
CA GLY A 568 -8.54 0.18 35.00
C GLY A 568 -7.11 0.10 35.56
N ASN A 569 -6.11 -0.12 34.69
CA ASN A 569 -4.69 -0.37 35.04
C ASN A 569 -4.40 -1.66 35.80
N THR A 570 -5.37 -2.56 35.96
CA THR A 570 -5.15 -3.92 36.48
C THR A 570 -5.03 -4.89 35.32
N TRP A 571 -3.99 -5.72 35.32
CA TRP A 571 -3.79 -6.76 34.31
C TRP A 571 -4.46 -8.08 34.72
N SER A 572 -5.03 -8.79 33.76
CA SER A 572 -5.70 -10.09 33.97
C SER A 572 -5.39 -11.04 32.83
N ILE A 573 -5.30 -12.33 33.15
CA ILE A 573 -5.13 -13.40 32.15
C ILE A 573 -6.51 -13.71 31.56
N GLY A 574 -6.58 -13.77 30.24
CA GLY A 574 -7.82 -13.99 29.49
C GLY A 574 -7.93 -13.01 28.32
N ASN A 575 -9.08 -13.05 27.65
CA ASN A 575 -9.36 -12.12 26.55
C ASN A 575 -9.92 -10.81 27.10
N LEU A 576 -9.60 -9.70 26.45
CA LEU A 576 -10.16 -8.38 26.76
C LEU A 576 -11.70 -8.47 26.78
N GLN A 577 -12.28 -8.12 27.92
CA GLN A 577 -13.74 -8.05 28.08
C GLN A 577 -14.19 -6.63 27.78
N ILE A 578 -15.16 -6.47 26.89
CA ILE A 578 -15.78 -5.17 26.57
C ILE A 578 -17.21 -5.20 27.07
N GLU A 579 -17.60 -4.19 27.86
CA GLU A 579 -18.92 -4.10 28.51
C GLU A 579 -20.05 -3.61 27.58
N ASN A 580 -19.71 -3.15 26.37
CA ASN A 580 -20.63 -2.52 25.42
C ASN A 580 -21.28 -3.49 24.41
N SER A 581 -22.40 -3.08 23.82
CA SER A 581 -23.13 -3.80 22.76
C SER A 581 -22.42 -3.83 21.40
N THR A 582 -21.41 -2.98 21.19
CA THR A 582 -20.63 -2.92 19.94
C THR A 582 -19.60 -4.05 19.88
N PRO A 583 -19.50 -4.79 18.76
CA PRO A 583 -18.50 -5.84 18.64
C PRO A 583 -17.08 -5.27 18.68
N GLN A 584 -16.20 -5.87 19.48
CA GLN A 584 -14.77 -5.54 19.53
C GLN A 584 -14.14 -5.54 18.13
N ARG A 585 -13.26 -4.57 17.83
CA ARG A 585 -12.42 -4.59 16.63
C ARG A 585 -11.65 -5.92 16.59
N HIS A 586 -11.85 -6.69 15.53
CA HIS A 586 -11.08 -7.90 15.26
C HIS A 586 -9.69 -7.54 14.71
N GLN A 587 -8.70 -8.43 14.80
CA GLN A 587 -7.32 -8.14 14.36
C GLN A 587 -7.24 -7.57 12.93
N ARG A 588 -7.99 -8.16 11.98
CA ARG A 588 -8.05 -7.70 10.57
C ARG A 588 -8.72 -6.33 10.40
N GLN A 589 -9.44 -5.84 11.40
CA GLN A 589 -10.12 -4.55 11.42
C GLN A 589 -9.29 -3.44 12.08
N LEU A 590 -8.19 -3.79 12.75
CA LEU A 590 -7.28 -2.82 13.38
C LEU A 590 -6.49 -2.07 12.31
N GLY A 591 -5.90 -0.93 12.66
CA GLY A 591 -5.25 -0.06 11.69
C GLY A 591 -6.18 1.00 11.14
N SER A 592 -5.59 1.90 10.35
CA SER A 592 -6.27 3.02 9.71
C SER A 592 -7.11 2.56 8.52
N MET A 593 -7.53 3.46 7.63
CA MET A 593 -8.38 3.09 6.49
C MET A 593 -7.76 1.99 5.59
N THR A 594 -6.43 1.88 5.57
CA THR A 594 -5.70 0.82 4.84
C THR A 594 -6.01 -0.59 5.34
N ALA A 595 -6.59 -0.76 6.54
CA ALA A 595 -7.09 -2.04 7.03
C ALA A 595 -8.12 -2.67 6.08
N ILE A 596 -8.80 -1.87 5.25
CA ILE A 596 -9.70 -2.37 4.20
C ILE A 596 -8.99 -3.33 3.24
N LEU A 597 -7.68 -3.18 3.02
CA LEU A 597 -6.87 -4.03 2.15
C LEU A 597 -6.68 -5.45 2.72
N ARG A 598 -6.95 -5.68 4.02
CA ARG A 598 -6.90 -7.00 4.67
C ARG A 598 -8.18 -7.82 4.39
N THR A 599 -8.71 -7.69 3.18
CA THR A 599 -9.86 -8.45 2.69
C THR A 599 -9.52 -9.94 2.55
N GLN A 600 -10.52 -10.80 2.67
CA GLN A 600 -10.39 -12.23 2.36
C GLN A 600 -11.35 -12.54 1.23
N GLY A 601 -10.82 -12.72 0.02
CA GLY A 601 -11.62 -12.76 -1.20
C GLY A 601 -12.01 -11.38 -1.75
N PRO A 602 -12.79 -11.36 -2.84
CA PRO A 602 -13.09 -10.16 -3.62
C PRO A 602 -13.75 -9.05 -2.79
N PHE A 603 -13.42 -7.80 -3.09
CA PHE A 603 -14.13 -6.66 -2.49
C PHE A 603 -15.58 -6.63 -2.98
N ILE A 604 -16.47 -6.12 -2.13
CA ILE A 604 -17.88 -5.92 -2.51
C ILE A 604 -18.14 -4.42 -2.54
N ILE A 605 -18.47 -3.87 -3.70
CA ILE A 605 -18.78 -2.44 -3.86
C ILE A 605 -20.30 -2.28 -3.98
N ARG A 606 -20.89 -1.51 -3.06
CA ARG A 606 -22.34 -1.28 -3.01
C ARG A 606 -22.66 0.15 -3.36
N HIS A 607 -23.75 0.36 -4.07
CA HIS A 607 -24.22 1.70 -4.43
C HIS A 607 -25.74 1.73 -4.55
N PRO A 608 -26.40 2.90 -4.46
CA PRO A 608 -27.87 3.03 -4.46
C PRO A 608 -28.53 2.83 -5.83
N GLY A 609 -27.79 2.39 -6.85
CA GLY A 609 -28.35 2.05 -8.17
C GLY A 609 -28.51 3.19 -9.18
N SER A 610 -28.15 4.44 -8.86
CA SER A 610 -28.16 5.54 -9.84
C SER A 610 -26.99 5.45 -10.82
N ASP A 611 -27.16 5.94 -12.05
CA ASP A 611 -26.10 5.92 -13.08
C ASP A 611 -24.79 6.56 -12.58
N ASN A 612 -24.89 7.70 -11.90
CA ASN A 612 -23.73 8.39 -11.32
C ASN A 612 -23.01 7.55 -10.26
N THR A 613 -23.74 6.86 -9.39
CA THR A 613 -23.13 6.03 -8.34
C THR A 613 -22.60 4.71 -8.89
N SER A 614 -23.23 4.16 -9.93
CA SER A 614 -22.73 3.01 -10.68
C SER A 614 -21.41 3.34 -11.38
N HIS A 615 -21.32 4.52 -12.00
CA HIS A 615 -20.10 5.03 -12.62
C HIS A 615 -18.95 5.14 -11.61
N LEU A 616 -19.23 5.69 -10.42
CA LEU A 616 -18.23 5.83 -9.37
C LEU A 616 -17.81 4.48 -8.77
N ALA A 617 -18.76 3.55 -8.57
CA ALA A 617 -18.48 2.18 -8.12
C ALA A 617 -17.55 1.45 -9.11
N LEU A 618 -17.82 1.59 -10.42
CA LEU A 618 -16.97 1.02 -11.46
C LEU A 618 -15.56 1.62 -11.46
N GLN A 619 -15.42 2.92 -11.21
CA GLN A 619 -14.09 3.54 -11.07
C GLN A 619 -13.31 3.01 -9.87
N ILE A 620 -13.97 2.85 -8.71
CA ILE A 620 -13.33 2.26 -7.53
C ILE A 620 -12.87 0.84 -7.83
N SER A 621 -13.73 0.02 -8.45
CA SER A 621 -13.38 -1.34 -8.90
C SER A 621 -12.17 -1.34 -9.83
N ARG A 622 -12.22 -0.51 -10.88
CA ARG A 622 -11.14 -0.39 -11.86
C ARG A 622 -9.82 0.04 -11.21
N ASN A 623 -9.85 0.93 -10.24
CA ASN A 623 -8.64 1.38 -9.55
C ASN A 623 -8.09 0.31 -8.59
N LEU A 624 -8.95 -0.43 -7.88
CA LEU A 624 -8.53 -1.58 -7.09
C LEU A 624 -7.87 -2.65 -7.97
N HIS A 625 -8.40 -2.90 -9.17
CA HIS A 625 -7.75 -3.79 -10.13
C HIS A 625 -6.43 -3.20 -10.68
N GLN A 626 -6.39 -1.90 -10.98
CA GLN A 626 -5.19 -1.24 -11.49
C GLN A 626 -4.01 -1.34 -10.49
N TYR A 627 -4.22 -0.96 -9.23
CA TYR A 627 -3.12 -0.83 -8.26
C TYR A 627 -2.85 -2.10 -7.44
N PHE A 628 -3.85 -2.98 -7.31
CA PHE A 628 -3.76 -4.19 -6.48
C PHE A 628 -4.12 -5.48 -7.22
N GLN A 629 -4.52 -5.41 -8.49
CA GLN A 629 -5.14 -6.53 -9.22
C GLN A 629 -6.29 -7.20 -8.45
N ALA A 630 -6.95 -6.44 -7.55
CA ALA A 630 -7.98 -6.99 -6.70
C ALA A 630 -9.26 -7.27 -7.47
N ASP A 631 -9.89 -8.41 -7.17
CA ASP A 631 -11.21 -8.76 -7.68
C ASP A 631 -12.30 -8.00 -6.92
N THR A 632 -13.39 -7.64 -7.62
CA THR A 632 -14.50 -6.91 -7.02
C THR A 632 -15.85 -7.36 -7.56
N ASP A 633 -16.85 -7.44 -6.68
CA ASP A 633 -18.27 -7.60 -7.03
C ASP A 633 -18.99 -6.26 -6.83
N ILE A 634 -19.57 -5.70 -7.89
CA ILE A 634 -20.38 -4.48 -7.82
C ILE A 634 -21.87 -4.85 -7.70
N SER A 635 -22.55 -4.29 -6.70
CA SER A 635 -23.97 -4.51 -6.43
C SER A 635 -24.72 -3.18 -6.27
N SER A 636 -25.86 -3.06 -6.96
CA SER A 636 -26.82 -1.96 -6.76
C SER A 636 -27.75 -2.18 -5.56
N SER A 637 -27.45 -3.18 -4.72
CA SER A 637 -28.16 -3.48 -3.48
C SER A 637 -27.23 -3.36 -2.27
N TYR A 638 -27.74 -2.81 -1.18
CA TYR A 638 -27.03 -2.78 0.12
C TYR A 638 -26.93 -4.16 0.79
N THR A 639 -27.65 -5.16 0.28
CA THR A 639 -27.58 -6.53 0.80
C THR A 639 -26.26 -7.19 0.44
N THR A 640 -25.67 -7.89 1.42
CA THR A 640 -24.46 -8.69 1.20
C THR A 640 -24.85 -10.13 0.92
N PRO A 641 -24.26 -10.82 -0.06
CA PRO A 641 -24.38 -12.28 -0.13
C PRO A 641 -23.91 -12.92 1.18
N THR A 642 -24.66 -13.89 1.71
CA THR A 642 -24.37 -14.52 3.01
C THR A 642 -23.03 -15.23 3.05
N ASN A 643 -22.52 -15.69 1.90
CA ASN A 643 -21.26 -16.42 1.77
C ASN A 643 -20.08 -15.51 1.43
N ALA A 644 -20.28 -14.20 1.33
CA ALA A 644 -19.20 -13.30 0.96
C ALA A 644 -18.21 -13.12 2.11
N THR A 645 -16.92 -13.28 1.81
CA THR A 645 -15.82 -13.22 2.78
C THR A 645 -15.05 -11.90 2.71
N GLY A 646 -15.20 -11.16 1.62
CA GLY A 646 -14.45 -9.94 1.37
C GLY A 646 -15.00 -8.71 2.08
N ASN A 647 -14.14 -7.72 2.22
CA ASN A 647 -14.46 -6.40 2.75
C ASN A 647 -15.35 -5.62 1.77
N VAL A 648 -16.05 -4.64 2.31
CA VAL A 648 -17.12 -3.91 1.62
C VAL A 648 -16.74 -2.45 1.47
N ILE A 649 -17.08 -1.86 0.33
CA ILE A 649 -17.04 -0.41 0.12
C ILE A 649 -18.47 0.03 -0.22
N THR A 650 -19.06 0.86 0.63
CA THR A 650 -20.45 1.30 0.49
C THR A 650 -20.52 2.76 0.05
N LEU A 651 -21.12 3.02 -1.11
CA LEU A 651 -21.39 4.36 -1.60
C LEU A 651 -22.80 4.80 -1.15
N ALA A 652 -22.91 5.99 -0.60
CA ALA A 652 -24.16 6.60 -0.19
C ALA A 652 -24.21 8.10 -0.52
N ILE A 653 -25.40 8.56 -0.92
CA ILE A 653 -25.73 9.98 -1.09
C ILE A 653 -26.89 10.34 -0.16
N GLY A 654 -26.78 11.45 0.56
CA GLY A 654 -27.82 11.93 1.49
C GLY A 654 -28.25 10.83 2.47
N SER A 655 -29.55 10.53 2.51
CA SER A 655 -30.16 9.54 3.40
C SER A 655 -30.18 8.10 2.87
N SER A 656 -29.49 7.79 1.77
CA SER A 656 -29.50 6.44 1.17
C SER A 656 -28.77 5.36 1.97
N LEU A 657 -27.96 5.73 2.97
CA LEU A 657 -27.27 4.74 3.80
C LEU A 657 -28.24 4.07 4.77
N GLU A 658 -28.35 2.75 4.70
CA GLU A 658 -29.06 1.97 5.72
C GLU A 658 -28.32 2.05 7.07
N ASP A 659 -29.08 2.33 8.13
CA ASP A 659 -28.55 2.37 9.49
C ASP A 659 -28.37 0.94 10.01
N LEU A 660 -27.22 0.35 9.70
CA LEU A 660 -26.85 -1.00 10.15
C LEU A 660 -26.46 -1.05 11.63
N GLN A 661 -26.11 0.09 12.24
CA GLN A 661 -25.61 0.20 13.62
C GLN A 661 -25.99 1.58 14.22
N PRO A 662 -27.21 1.72 14.77
CA PRO A 662 -27.76 3.04 15.18
C PRO A 662 -27.00 3.75 16.30
N ASP A 663 -26.20 3.01 17.07
CA ASP A 663 -25.36 3.53 18.16
C ASP A 663 -23.88 3.73 17.77
N PHE A 664 -23.52 3.53 16.51
CA PHE A 664 -22.15 3.74 16.02
C PHE A 664 -21.72 5.21 16.20
N SER A 665 -20.43 5.44 16.49
CA SER A 665 -19.91 6.76 16.85
C SER A 665 -20.01 7.77 15.71
N ILE A 666 -20.17 7.32 14.45
CA ILE A 666 -20.42 8.18 13.29
C ILE A 666 -21.78 7.85 12.68
N ARG A 667 -22.59 8.88 12.43
CA ARG A 667 -23.87 8.75 11.72
C ARG A 667 -23.98 9.81 10.64
N VAL A 668 -24.52 9.41 9.51
CA VAL A 668 -24.80 10.30 8.37
C VAL A 668 -26.31 10.46 8.22
N PHE A 669 -26.73 11.64 7.77
CA PHE A 669 -28.14 11.99 7.56
C PHE A 669 -28.32 12.61 6.18
N GLU A 670 -29.54 13.03 5.84
CA GLU A 670 -29.83 13.68 4.56
C GLU A 670 -28.90 14.88 4.28
N SER A 671 -28.62 15.70 5.30
CA SER A 671 -27.80 16.90 5.19
C SER A 671 -26.85 17.05 6.38
N GLY A 672 -25.98 16.06 6.59
CA GLY A 672 -24.89 16.20 7.57
C GLY A 672 -24.37 14.89 8.18
N VAL A 673 -23.43 15.04 9.10
CA VAL A 673 -22.75 13.97 9.83
C VAL A 673 -22.76 14.30 11.32
N SER A 674 -23.04 13.34 12.19
CA SER A 674 -22.80 13.46 13.63
C SER A 674 -21.70 12.52 14.08
N ILE A 675 -20.81 13.00 14.94
CA ILE A 675 -19.72 12.22 15.53
C ILE A 675 -19.81 12.31 17.06
N ARG A 676 -19.84 11.15 17.73
CA ARG A 676 -19.61 11.03 19.17
C ARG A 676 -18.11 11.06 19.43
N ASP A 677 -17.62 12.11 20.07
CA ASP A 677 -16.20 12.29 20.39
C ASP A 677 -15.75 11.40 21.56
N HIS A 678 -14.45 11.46 21.87
CA HIS A 678 -13.82 10.65 22.92
C HIS A 678 -14.33 10.97 24.35
N GLN A 679 -15.06 12.06 24.53
CA GLN A 679 -15.69 12.45 25.81
C GLN A 679 -17.16 12.00 25.86
N GLY A 680 -17.65 11.35 24.80
CA GLY A 680 -19.04 10.94 24.65
C GLY A 680 -19.97 12.07 24.19
N GLN A 681 -19.44 13.25 23.83
CA GLN A 681 -20.27 14.36 23.34
C GLN A 681 -20.52 14.20 21.84
N THR A 682 -21.76 14.45 21.41
CA THR A 682 -22.11 14.37 19.99
C THR A 682 -21.94 15.73 19.32
N GLN A 683 -20.96 15.82 18.43
CA GLN A 683 -20.79 16.95 17.52
C GLN A 683 -21.59 16.71 16.24
N LYS A 684 -22.21 17.77 15.71
CA LYS A 684 -22.99 17.71 14.46
C LYS A 684 -22.39 18.66 13.45
N TYR A 685 -22.15 18.14 12.25
CA TYR A 685 -21.77 18.90 11.08
C TYR A 685 -22.95 18.88 10.11
N GLY A 686 -23.58 20.04 9.90
CA GLY A 686 -24.75 20.20 9.03
C GLY A 686 -24.38 20.29 7.56
N ASP A 687 -24.88 21.32 6.88
CA ASP A 687 -24.67 21.57 5.45
C ASP A 687 -23.20 21.82 5.06
N GLU A 688 -22.35 22.14 6.04
CA GLU A 688 -20.91 22.24 5.88
C GLU A 688 -20.26 20.90 5.54
N ALA A 689 -20.83 19.77 5.98
CA ALA A 689 -20.32 18.45 5.66
C ALA A 689 -20.73 18.05 4.24
N ARG A 690 -19.75 17.99 3.34
CA ARG A 690 -19.98 17.67 1.92
C ARG A 690 -19.73 16.22 1.61
N GLY A 691 -18.72 15.62 2.21
CA GLY A 691 -18.40 14.20 2.04
C GLY A 691 -17.82 13.59 3.30
N ALA A 692 -17.86 12.27 3.43
CA ALA A 692 -17.24 11.55 4.53
C ALA A 692 -16.76 10.18 4.07
N ALA A 693 -15.65 9.72 4.65
CA ALA A 693 -15.17 8.36 4.49
C ALA A 693 -14.85 7.78 5.88
N PHE A 694 -15.40 6.62 6.23
CA PHE A 694 -15.17 6.01 7.54
C PHE A 694 -15.32 4.49 7.53
N LEU A 695 -14.55 3.82 8.38
CA LEU A 695 -14.66 2.38 8.62
C LEU A 695 -15.76 2.05 9.63
N ARG A 696 -16.47 0.94 9.44
CA ARG A 696 -17.36 0.32 10.45
C ARG A 696 -17.27 -1.21 10.42
N PRO A 697 -17.61 -1.91 11.52
CA PRO A 697 -17.45 -3.36 11.59
C PRO A 697 -18.53 -4.12 10.81
N LEU A 698 -18.12 -5.23 10.19
CA LEU A 698 -19.02 -6.27 9.70
C LEU A 698 -18.72 -7.62 10.39
N LYS A 699 -19.69 -8.55 10.31
CA LYS A 699 -19.54 -9.91 10.85
C LYS A 699 -18.34 -10.64 10.21
N GLY A 700 -17.69 -11.50 11.01
CA GLY A 700 -16.55 -12.32 10.56
C GLY A 700 -15.22 -11.57 10.46
N GLY A 701 -15.08 -10.44 11.17
CA GLY A 701 -13.86 -9.63 11.14
C GLY A 701 -13.67 -8.84 9.85
N ARG A 702 -14.73 -8.66 9.06
CA ARG A 702 -14.75 -7.87 7.82
C ARG A 702 -14.97 -6.39 8.11
N LEU A 703 -14.60 -5.54 7.17
CA LEU A 703 -14.78 -4.10 7.23
C LEU A 703 -15.77 -3.61 6.17
N ASP A 704 -16.50 -2.55 6.50
CA ASP A 704 -17.21 -1.71 5.54
C ASP A 704 -16.58 -0.31 5.55
N LEU A 705 -16.01 0.10 4.40
CA LEU A 705 -15.59 1.47 4.14
C LEU A 705 -16.79 2.23 3.56
N VAL A 706 -17.40 3.05 4.38
CA VAL A 706 -18.52 3.90 3.97
C VAL A 706 -17.96 5.16 3.31
N LEU A 707 -18.39 5.42 2.08
CA LEU A 707 -18.17 6.64 1.32
C LEU A 707 -19.51 7.35 1.21
N TRP A 708 -19.63 8.50 1.87
CA TRP A 708 -20.85 9.29 1.89
C TRP A 708 -20.63 10.66 1.25
N GLY A 709 -21.66 11.16 0.58
CA GLY A 709 -21.73 12.54 0.10
C GLY A 709 -23.10 13.16 0.37
N ALA A 710 -23.12 14.45 0.72
CA ALA A 710 -24.36 15.23 0.72
C ALA A 710 -24.95 15.31 -0.70
N ASP A 711 -24.08 15.28 -1.71
CA ASP A 711 -24.41 15.19 -3.12
C ASP A 711 -23.37 14.32 -3.86
N TYR A 712 -23.48 14.25 -5.19
CA TYR A 712 -22.54 13.49 -6.03
C TYR A 712 -21.11 14.03 -5.99
N GLU A 713 -20.93 15.34 -5.84
CA GLU A 713 -19.61 15.95 -5.79
C GLU A 713 -18.89 15.61 -4.48
N GLY A 714 -19.61 15.68 -3.36
CA GLY A 714 -19.16 15.25 -2.05
C GLY A 714 -18.81 13.76 -2.00
N LEU A 715 -19.64 12.91 -2.63
CA LEU A 715 -19.33 11.48 -2.75
C LEU A 715 -18.06 11.26 -3.59
N GLY A 716 -17.89 12.03 -4.67
CA GLY A 716 -16.67 12.00 -5.49
C GLY A 716 -15.42 12.43 -4.72
N GLN A 717 -15.54 13.37 -3.76
CA GLN A 717 -14.44 13.72 -2.86
C GLN A 717 -14.12 12.56 -1.90
N ALA A 718 -15.14 11.98 -1.26
CA ALA A 718 -14.96 10.83 -0.36
C ALA A 718 -14.30 9.64 -1.08
N ALA A 719 -14.66 9.37 -2.34
CA ALA A 719 -14.09 8.28 -3.13
C ALA A 719 -12.58 8.40 -3.38
N ARG A 720 -12.00 9.62 -3.32
CA ARG A 720 -10.54 9.83 -3.40
C ARG A 720 -9.79 9.44 -2.13
N ILE A 721 -10.51 9.18 -1.03
CA ILE A 721 -9.93 8.73 0.24
C ILE A 721 -9.77 7.21 0.26
N VAL A 722 -10.37 6.46 -0.67
CA VAL A 722 -10.15 5.02 -0.79
C VAL A 722 -8.63 4.74 -0.91
N PRO A 723 -8.06 3.82 -0.10
CA PRO A 723 -6.64 3.50 -0.17
C PRO A 723 -6.26 2.91 -1.52
N MET A 724 -5.61 3.72 -2.37
CA MET A 724 -5.14 3.33 -3.71
C MET A 724 -3.69 3.73 -3.98
N LEU A 725 -3.18 4.75 -3.28
CA LEU A 725 -1.81 5.23 -3.39
C LEU A 725 -1.18 5.28 -1.99
N THR A 726 0.09 4.93 -1.90
CA THR A 726 0.83 4.89 -0.64
C THR A 726 1.22 6.27 -0.16
N GLY A 727 1.46 6.39 1.15
CA GLY A 727 2.08 7.57 1.76
C GLY A 727 1.17 8.77 1.99
N VAL A 728 -0.10 8.74 1.61
CA VAL A 728 -0.99 9.93 1.73
C VAL A 728 -1.57 10.16 3.13
N GLY A 729 -1.58 9.12 3.98
CA GLY A 729 -2.14 9.16 5.34
C GLY A 729 -3.67 9.21 5.33
N GLN A 730 -4.31 8.09 5.67
CA GLN A 730 -5.78 7.95 5.68
C GLN A 730 -6.21 7.34 7.03
N PRO A 731 -6.68 8.16 7.99
CA PRO A 731 -7.12 7.68 9.31
C PRO A 731 -8.45 6.92 9.21
N ASP A 732 -8.95 6.39 10.32
CA ASP A 732 -10.17 5.55 10.32
C ASP A 732 -11.42 6.28 9.80
N PHE A 733 -11.49 7.60 10.01
CA PHE A 733 -12.54 8.45 9.49
C PHE A 733 -12.08 9.85 9.11
N VAL A 734 -12.78 10.44 8.14
CA VAL A 734 -12.68 11.85 7.75
C VAL A 734 -14.05 12.39 7.35
N VAL A 735 -14.36 13.63 7.75
CA VAL A 735 -15.49 14.43 7.28
C VAL A 735 -14.93 15.65 6.54
N LEU A 736 -15.29 15.78 5.27
CA LEU A 736 -14.77 16.79 4.35
C LEU A 736 -15.78 17.93 4.21
N GLY A 737 -15.33 19.16 4.44
CA GLY A 737 -16.08 20.36 4.10
C GLY A 737 -15.82 20.83 2.67
N GLU A 738 -16.54 21.86 2.23
CA GLU A 738 -16.38 22.43 0.88
C GLU A 738 -14.93 22.84 0.58
N SER A 739 -14.25 23.40 1.59
CA SER A 739 -12.87 23.84 1.44
C SER A 739 -11.83 22.72 1.30
N ALA A 740 -12.19 21.47 1.57
CA ALA A 740 -11.30 20.32 1.36
C ALA A 740 -10.89 20.20 -0.12
N LYS A 741 -11.74 20.66 -1.04
CA LYS A 741 -11.45 20.70 -2.48
C LYS A 741 -10.19 21.48 -2.83
N TRP A 742 -9.83 22.54 -2.10
CA TRP A 742 -8.63 23.34 -2.37
C TRP A 742 -7.62 23.40 -1.21
N ARG A 743 -8.04 23.06 0.02
CA ARG A 743 -7.17 23.05 1.21
C ARG A 743 -6.72 21.65 1.64
N GLY A 744 -7.29 20.58 1.05
CA GLY A 744 -6.92 19.20 1.39
C GLY A 744 -7.21 18.88 2.84
N ILE A 745 -6.18 18.45 3.58
CA ILE A 745 -6.26 18.04 4.99
C ILE A 745 -6.90 19.12 5.87
N GLU A 746 -6.58 20.39 5.64
CA GLU A 746 -7.12 21.50 6.43
C GLU A 746 -8.63 21.70 6.24
N GLY A 747 -9.17 21.31 5.08
CA GLY A 747 -10.60 21.40 4.83
C GLY A 747 -11.42 20.27 5.49
N ALA A 748 -10.78 19.36 6.22
CA ALA A 748 -11.48 18.34 7.01
C ALA A 748 -12.10 18.96 8.27
N LEU A 749 -13.42 18.77 8.42
CA LEU A 749 -14.21 19.20 9.58
C LEU A 749 -13.96 18.30 10.79
N ALA A 750 -13.76 17.01 10.54
CA ALA A 750 -13.39 16.04 11.56
C ALA A 750 -12.50 14.95 10.95
N ILE A 751 -11.56 14.43 11.73
CA ILE A 751 -10.61 13.42 11.29
C ILE A 751 -10.02 12.65 12.48
N GLY A 752 -9.92 11.32 12.40
CA GLY A 752 -9.40 10.58 13.55
C GLY A 752 -9.48 9.06 13.49
N PHE A 753 -9.30 8.46 14.65
CA PHE A 753 -9.18 7.02 14.84
C PHE A 753 -10.26 6.46 15.75
N PHE A 754 -10.52 5.15 15.63
CA PHE A 754 -11.35 4.39 16.56
C PHE A 754 -10.51 3.45 17.43
N ASP A 755 -10.87 3.33 18.71
CA ASP A 755 -10.25 2.37 19.63
C ASP A 755 -10.72 0.91 19.39
N SER A 756 -10.32 -0.02 20.26
CA SER A 756 -10.74 -1.43 20.16
C SER A 756 -12.25 -1.67 20.28
N SER A 757 -13.00 -0.68 20.76
CA SER A 757 -14.45 -0.72 20.97
C SER A 757 -15.22 0.07 19.90
N TRP A 758 -14.54 0.54 18.85
CA TRP A 758 -15.08 1.42 17.81
C TRP A 758 -15.44 2.84 18.27
N GLU A 759 -14.95 3.28 19.43
CA GLU A 759 -15.17 4.65 19.91
C GLU A 759 -14.07 5.60 19.43
N VAL A 760 -14.42 6.85 19.17
CA VAL A 760 -13.48 7.89 18.70
C VAL A 760 -12.42 8.15 19.77
N THR A 761 -11.14 8.15 19.37
CA THR A 761 -10.03 8.31 20.32
C THR A 761 -9.65 9.76 20.57
N ALA A 762 -8.93 10.02 21.67
CA ALA A 762 -8.49 11.36 22.07
C ALA A 762 -7.49 12.00 21.08
N SER A 763 -6.78 11.19 20.28
CA SER A 763 -5.90 11.69 19.22
C SER A 763 -6.67 12.24 18.01
N SER A 764 -7.99 12.06 17.96
CA SER A 764 -8.85 12.57 16.88
C SER A 764 -9.07 14.08 16.98
N VAL A 765 -9.33 14.72 15.84
CA VAL A 765 -9.79 16.10 15.75
C VAL A 765 -11.28 16.07 15.42
N VAL A 766 -12.10 16.34 16.43
CA VAL A 766 -13.55 16.52 16.32
C VAL A 766 -13.86 17.85 17.00
N GLU A 767 -13.97 18.91 16.21
CA GLU A 767 -14.17 20.27 16.71
C GLU A 767 -15.67 20.62 16.64
N SER A 768 -16.18 21.32 17.65
CA SER A 768 -17.51 21.95 17.55
C SER A 768 -17.41 23.10 16.55
N GLY A 769 -18.26 23.06 15.52
CA GLY A 769 -18.37 24.10 14.50
C GLY A 769 -18.80 25.46 15.05
#